data_AF-A0A6M0B7Q2-F1
#
_entry.id   AF-A0A6M0B7Q2-F1
#
_cell.length_a   1.000
_cell.length_b   1.000
_cell.length_c   1.000
_cell.angle_alpha   90.00
_cell.angle_beta   90.00
_cell.angle_gamma   90.00
#
_symmetry.space_group_name_H-M   'P 1'
#
loop_
_entity.id
_entity.type
_entity.pdbx_description
1 polymer ?
#
loop_
_entity_poly.entity_id
_entity_poly.type
_entity_poly.pdbx_seq_one_letter_code
_entity_poly.pdbx_strand_id
1 'polypeptide(L)'
;MNQSTERLYNLLPAIYRQRDFAQGEPLRALLAVMEKELQIIEADIEGLYDNWFIETCDSWVMPYIAELLGIEDLNDEKQIIFSQRTRIANTIRYRRRKGTTATLEMVVQDVTGWKARVVEYFDYIATTQHLSHIRPGKGGTFDLRRTDALERLDSPFNTAAHTIDIRPFESNRGRYNIPSVGVFLWRLESYPVRNSNAYAITEQRNVAYSFALGQDPERFQNTIVAVQSASTQRKYTFQVTPLPNKGRYTFHPLGYDMPLFNRPQTRTEFSEVAAAINVPQAIASQAFQEELQDYYGDLSSVTIIKNGQLIPIDKVEGRDLRNWSRPSEGKTVAVDVDLGRLTFAEGEDPEPDQLQVSYNYGFSADLGGGPYSRRQSLTQTSNTVWFVSKTHTPKSEQWFTSLQGALKEWVNRGKLGVIRIMDNSTYYTPLQLSNLKGLVIEAADGACPSIHPVDGKLTVVGAAAGSTLDLNGLLIKGAIAIQGNLRLNLTHCTVMAEEGQASIVVEEGQTADLQLMIRHSIVGPLRLPAQSANLTIQDSIIDGAGKFAIASVANNSYGPPTTMARTTVFGQVAVQEIILASETIFTDTVTVEQRQVGGIRFSYVPSGSQTPNRYQCQPDLFLEQEAQRLGRNSIDELTAAENTTLLTNQQPVFTTLNYGQPGYGQLTFDTPEGIRTGAENGSEMGAFNPLVQPQRQANLKAALNEYLRFGLQVGVFYVT
;
A
#
# COMPACT_ATOMS: atom_id res chain seq x y z
N MET A 1 34.24 -15.66 8.65
CA MET A 1 35.13 -16.78 9.01
C MET A 1 34.41 -17.61 10.07
N ASN A 2 34.44 -18.95 9.99
CA ASN A 2 33.87 -19.82 11.02
C ASN A 2 34.68 -19.63 12.32
N GLN A 3 34.15 -18.86 13.28
CA GLN A 3 34.76 -18.75 14.62
C GLN A 3 34.66 -20.11 15.29
N SER A 4 35.77 -20.81 15.43
CA SER A 4 35.84 -22.03 16.23
C SER A 4 35.56 -21.64 17.68
N THR A 5 34.46 -22.14 18.25
CA THR A 5 34.30 -22.20 19.70
C THR A 5 35.55 -22.90 20.28
N GLU A 6 36.26 -22.22 21.19
CA GLU A 6 37.49 -22.70 21.90
C GLU A 6 38.86 -22.39 21.26
N ARG A 7 39.07 -21.23 20.65
CA ARG A 7 40.38 -20.81 20.08
C ARG A 7 41.50 -20.79 21.12
N LEU A 8 41.31 -20.17 22.28
CA LEU A 8 42.32 -20.07 23.36
C LEU A 8 42.70 -21.43 23.93
N TYR A 9 41.73 -22.33 24.13
CA TYR A 9 42.02 -23.69 24.60
C TYR A 9 42.83 -24.48 23.55
N ASN A 10 42.53 -24.29 22.26
CA ASN A 10 43.23 -24.94 21.16
C ASN A 10 44.67 -24.43 20.94
N LEU A 11 44.99 -23.23 21.43
CA LEU A 11 46.36 -22.71 21.45
C LEU A 11 47.23 -23.38 22.53
N LEU A 12 46.64 -24.08 23.50
CA LEU A 12 47.42 -24.79 24.51
C LEU A 12 48.11 -26.04 23.93
N PRO A 13 49.40 -26.28 24.30
CA PRO A 13 50.08 -27.52 23.97
C PRO A 13 49.28 -28.76 24.42
N ALA A 14 49.31 -29.82 23.61
CA ALA A 14 48.50 -31.03 23.84
C ALA A 14 48.70 -31.66 25.23
N ILE A 15 49.88 -31.53 25.82
CA ILE A 15 50.19 -32.07 27.16
C ILE A 15 49.33 -31.44 28.27
N TYR A 16 48.96 -30.17 28.15
CA TYR A 16 48.11 -29.47 29.13
C TYR A 16 46.64 -29.83 28.93
N ARG A 17 46.19 -29.95 27.68
CA ARG A 17 44.83 -30.39 27.36
C ARG A 17 44.54 -31.82 27.83
N GLN A 18 45.52 -32.72 27.69
CA GLN A 18 45.42 -34.10 28.20
C GLN A 18 45.34 -34.15 29.74
N ARG A 19 46.11 -33.31 30.43
CA ARG A 19 46.07 -33.20 31.90
C ARG A 19 44.77 -32.60 32.41
N ASP A 20 44.27 -31.58 31.72
CA ASP A 20 43.00 -30.92 32.06
C ASP A 20 41.81 -31.86 31.90
N PHE A 21 41.77 -32.63 30.81
CA PHE A 21 40.77 -33.68 30.59
C PHE A 21 40.76 -34.72 31.73
N ALA A 22 41.94 -35.12 32.21
CA ALA A 22 42.05 -36.05 33.34
C ALA A 22 41.58 -35.46 34.69
N GLN A 23 41.45 -34.13 34.81
CA GLN A 23 41.03 -33.42 36.03
C GLN A 23 39.60 -32.86 35.94
N GLY A 24 38.83 -33.23 34.92
CA GLY A 24 37.46 -32.76 34.75
C GLY A 24 37.34 -31.40 34.07
N GLU A 25 38.34 -31.01 33.26
CA GLU A 25 38.34 -29.82 32.38
C GLU A 25 38.21 -28.42 33.05
N PRO A 26 38.76 -28.16 34.26
CA PRO A 26 38.67 -26.83 34.89
C PRO A 26 39.38 -25.73 34.09
N LEU A 27 40.48 -26.01 33.40
CA LEU A 27 41.21 -25.03 32.58
C LEU A 27 40.44 -24.70 31.30
N ARG A 28 39.80 -25.68 30.66
CA ARG A 28 38.88 -25.46 29.54
C ARG A 28 37.73 -24.54 29.93
N ALA A 29 37.12 -24.77 31.10
CA ALA A 29 36.04 -23.92 31.61
C ALA A 29 36.51 -22.47 31.86
N LEU A 30 37.68 -22.29 32.48
CA LEU A 30 38.27 -20.96 32.69
C LEU A 30 38.56 -20.25 31.36
N LEU A 31 39.21 -20.94 30.42
CA LEU A 31 39.55 -20.37 29.11
C LEU A 31 38.32 -20.10 28.26
N ALA A 32 37.22 -20.84 28.42
CA ALA A 32 35.96 -20.53 27.77
C ALA A 32 35.37 -19.19 28.26
N VAL A 33 35.49 -18.87 29.56
CA VAL A 33 35.08 -17.57 30.10
C VAL A 33 36.00 -16.45 29.58
N MET A 34 37.33 -16.67 29.56
CA MET A 34 38.27 -15.69 29.02
C MET A 34 38.09 -15.45 27.52
N GLU A 35 37.77 -16.50 26.76
CA GLU A 35 37.47 -16.43 25.33
C GLU A 35 36.26 -15.53 25.08
N LYS A 36 35.22 -15.61 25.92
CA LYS A 36 34.04 -14.75 25.81
C LYS A 36 34.41 -13.27 25.94
N GLU A 37 35.22 -12.91 26.92
CA GLU A 37 35.67 -11.52 27.11
C GLU A 37 36.59 -11.08 25.97
N LEU A 38 37.48 -11.96 25.50
CA LEU A 38 38.32 -11.68 24.33
C LEU A 38 37.48 -11.42 23.07
N GLN A 39 36.43 -12.21 22.83
CA GLN A 39 35.52 -12.04 21.70
C GLN A 39 34.77 -10.70 21.78
N ILE A 40 34.38 -10.26 22.97
CA ILE A 40 33.76 -8.94 23.18
C ILE A 40 34.75 -7.83 22.81
N ILE A 41 36.01 -7.92 23.25
CA ILE A 41 37.05 -6.93 22.92
C ILE A 41 37.38 -6.95 21.42
N GLU A 42 37.53 -8.12 20.82
CA GLU A 42 37.79 -8.25 19.37
C GLU A 42 36.62 -7.64 18.57
N ALA A 43 35.37 -7.90 18.95
CA ALA A 43 34.19 -7.30 18.32
C ALA A 43 34.13 -5.78 18.51
N ASP A 44 34.51 -5.25 19.68
CA ASP A 44 34.57 -3.81 19.93
C ASP A 44 35.65 -3.14 19.05
N ILE A 45 36.83 -3.76 18.92
CA ILE A 45 37.89 -3.30 18.01
C ILE A 45 37.45 -3.34 16.56
N GLU A 46 36.79 -4.42 16.11
CA GLU A 46 36.20 -4.51 14.77
C GLU A 46 35.17 -3.37 14.56
N GLY A 47 34.29 -3.13 15.54
CA GLY A 47 33.35 -2.02 15.55
C GLY A 47 34.03 -0.65 15.44
N LEU A 48 35.17 -0.42 16.08
CA LEU A 48 35.95 0.82 15.94
C LEU A 48 36.50 1.03 14.53
N TYR A 49 36.91 -0.03 13.84
CA TYR A 49 37.33 0.06 12.43
C TYR A 49 36.14 0.30 11.50
N ASP A 50 35.00 -0.36 11.76
CA ASP A 50 33.76 -0.11 11.03
C ASP A 50 33.30 1.35 11.20
N ASN A 51 33.53 1.93 12.38
CA ASN A 51 33.22 3.32 12.69
C ASN A 51 34.01 4.37 11.87
N TRP A 52 35.03 3.97 11.11
CA TRP A 52 35.75 4.87 10.21
C TRP A 52 35.04 5.11 8.88
N PHE A 53 34.14 4.21 8.47
CA PHE A 53 33.49 4.27 7.16
C PHE A 53 32.00 4.54 7.33
N ILE A 54 31.48 5.51 6.57
CA ILE A 54 30.06 5.89 6.65
C ILE A 54 29.15 4.73 6.26
N GLU A 55 29.59 3.72 5.53
CA GLU A 55 28.79 2.56 5.15
C GLU A 55 28.58 1.57 6.30
N THR A 56 29.56 1.47 7.21
CA THR A 56 29.59 0.44 8.27
C THR A 56 29.54 1.00 9.68
N CYS A 57 29.78 2.30 9.87
CA CYS A 57 29.80 2.92 11.20
C CYS A 57 28.48 2.78 11.95
N ASP A 58 28.52 2.79 13.26
CA ASP A 58 27.34 2.91 14.11
C ASP A 58 26.65 4.27 13.93
N SER A 59 25.33 4.29 14.17
CA SER A 59 24.52 5.50 14.00
C SER A 59 24.97 6.68 14.86
N TRP A 60 25.56 6.43 16.04
CA TRP A 60 26.04 7.48 16.93
C TRP A 60 27.29 8.21 16.39
N VAL A 61 28.04 7.59 15.46
CA VAL A 61 29.25 8.18 14.85
C VAL A 61 28.90 9.10 13.67
N MET A 62 27.74 8.87 13.04
CA MET A 62 27.31 9.60 11.83
C MET A 62 27.33 11.13 11.98
N PRO A 63 26.88 11.73 13.10
CA PRO A 63 26.95 13.19 13.30
C PRO A 63 28.38 13.76 13.21
N TYR A 64 29.38 13.04 13.72
CA TYR A 64 30.77 13.48 13.68
C TYR A 64 31.35 13.45 12.27
N ILE A 65 31.07 12.40 11.50
CA ILE A 65 31.49 12.29 10.09
C ILE A 65 30.86 13.43 9.27
N ALA A 66 29.61 13.74 9.56
CA ALA A 66 28.87 14.76 8.85
C ALA A 66 29.32 16.19 9.18
N GLU A 67 29.69 16.46 10.44
CA GLU A 67 30.29 17.72 10.85
C GLU A 67 31.61 17.96 10.10
N LEU A 68 32.44 16.93 9.91
CA LEU A 68 33.65 17.02 9.07
C LEU A 68 33.34 17.39 7.61
N LEU A 69 32.16 17.01 7.12
CA LEU A 69 31.66 17.37 5.80
C LEU A 69 30.87 18.69 5.80
N GLY A 70 30.74 19.39 6.93
CA GLY A 70 29.95 20.61 7.06
C GLY A 70 28.45 20.38 6.80
N ILE A 71 27.90 19.32 7.37
CA ILE A 71 26.46 19.01 7.39
C ILE A 71 25.99 19.25 8.83
N GLU A 72 25.26 20.32 9.07
CA GLU A 72 24.93 20.80 10.43
C GLU A 72 23.52 20.38 10.91
N ASP A 73 22.69 19.83 10.02
CA ASP A 73 21.25 19.63 10.20
C ASP A 73 20.84 18.17 10.51
N LEU A 74 21.78 17.26 10.73
CA LEU A 74 21.48 15.83 10.91
C LEU A 74 20.58 15.49 12.10
N ASN A 75 20.67 16.27 13.18
CA ASN A 75 19.96 16.02 14.43
C ASN A 75 18.72 16.91 14.59
N ASP A 76 18.28 17.59 13.53
CA ASP A 76 17.03 18.34 13.58
C ASP A 76 15.86 17.34 13.61
N GLU A 77 15.20 17.20 14.77
CA GLU A 77 14.04 16.33 14.96
C GLU A 77 12.90 16.64 13.97
N LYS A 78 12.89 17.85 13.39
CA LYS A 78 11.92 18.27 12.36
C LYS A 78 12.33 17.85 10.95
N GLN A 79 13.56 17.37 10.74
CA GLN A 79 14.06 16.88 9.46
C GLN A 79 14.32 15.37 9.51
N ILE A 80 13.32 14.59 9.12
CA ILE A 80 13.50 13.15 8.96
C ILE A 80 14.14 12.89 7.61
N ILE A 81 15.45 12.62 7.60
CA ILE A 81 16.20 12.28 6.39
C ILE A 81 16.15 10.77 6.19
N PHE A 82 15.50 10.32 5.11
CA PHE A 82 15.22 8.90 4.84
C PHE A 82 16.50 8.04 4.78
N SER A 83 17.60 8.59 4.27
CA SER A 83 18.92 8.02 4.46
C SER A 83 19.97 9.08 4.78
N GLN A 84 20.11 9.38 6.08
CA GLN A 84 21.21 10.21 6.58
C GLN A 84 22.58 9.68 6.10
N ARG A 85 22.75 8.36 6.13
CA ARG A 85 23.98 7.68 5.71
C ARG A 85 24.30 7.93 4.24
N THR A 86 23.31 7.77 3.36
CA THR A 86 23.50 8.00 1.92
C THR A 86 23.81 9.47 1.64
N ARG A 87 23.12 10.41 2.30
CA ARG A 87 23.39 11.84 2.16
C ARG A 87 24.84 12.16 2.55
N ILE A 88 25.31 11.69 3.71
CA ILE A 88 26.68 11.92 4.19
C ILE A 88 27.68 11.30 3.20
N ALA A 89 27.50 10.03 2.82
CA ALA A 89 28.39 9.33 1.90
C ALA A 89 28.56 10.03 0.55
N ASN A 90 27.47 10.60 0.01
CA ASN A 90 27.49 11.24 -1.30
C ASN A 90 27.77 12.76 -1.26
N THR A 91 27.95 13.39 -0.10
CA THR A 91 28.04 14.86 0.01
C THR A 91 29.16 15.47 -0.84
N ILE A 92 30.37 14.89 -0.80
CA ILE A 92 31.49 15.35 -1.65
C ILE A 92 31.13 15.21 -3.14
N ARG A 93 30.46 14.10 -3.51
CA ARG A 93 30.02 13.85 -4.89
C ARG A 93 29.04 14.91 -5.35
N TYR A 94 28.08 15.30 -4.51
CA TYR A 94 27.11 16.34 -4.82
C TYR A 94 27.77 17.69 -5.05
N ARG A 95 28.65 18.10 -4.13
CA ARG A 95 29.32 19.40 -4.20
C ARG A 95 30.22 19.52 -5.43
N ARG A 96 30.92 18.45 -5.81
CA ARG A 96 31.75 18.42 -7.04
C ARG A 96 30.97 18.51 -8.34
N ARG A 97 29.67 18.18 -8.33
CA ARG A 97 28.80 18.16 -9.52
C ARG A 97 27.55 19.03 -9.37
N LYS A 98 27.62 20.00 -8.45
CA LYS A 98 26.51 20.88 -8.10
C LYS A 98 25.90 21.51 -9.35
N GLY A 99 24.58 21.53 -9.38
CA GLY A 99 23.82 22.14 -10.47
C GLY A 99 23.66 21.30 -11.74
N THR A 100 24.20 20.09 -11.80
CA THR A 100 23.88 19.14 -12.89
C THR A 100 22.54 18.46 -12.62
N THR A 101 21.75 18.18 -13.65
CA THR A 101 20.46 17.47 -13.54
C THR A 101 20.60 16.12 -12.84
N ALA A 102 21.61 15.34 -13.21
CA ALA A 102 21.91 14.04 -12.59
C ALA A 102 22.22 14.15 -11.08
N THR A 103 22.89 15.23 -10.66
CA THR A 103 23.17 15.45 -9.23
C THR A 103 21.92 15.89 -8.48
N LEU A 104 21.09 16.75 -9.08
CA LEU A 104 19.80 17.13 -8.50
C LEU A 104 18.89 15.91 -8.31
N GLU A 105 18.78 15.03 -9.32
CA GLU A 105 18.01 13.76 -9.20
C GLU A 105 18.50 12.91 -8.02
N MET A 106 19.82 12.74 -7.91
CA MET A 106 20.43 11.92 -6.86
C MET A 106 20.22 12.51 -5.46
N VAL A 107 20.50 13.81 -5.29
CA VAL A 107 20.30 14.50 -4.01
C VAL A 107 18.85 14.40 -3.58
N VAL A 108 17.92 14.72 -4.49
CA VAL A 108 16.49 14.67 -4.21
C VAL A 108 16.06 13.26 -3.79
N GLN A 109 16.50 12.24 -4.52
CA GLN A 109 16.20 10.86 -4.17
C GLN A 109 16.77 10.48 -2.79
N ASP A 110 17.99 10.89 -2.48
CA ASP A 110 18.66 10.50 -1.23
C ASP A 110 18.10 11.23 0.00
N VAL A 111 17.58 12.46 -0.15
CA VAL A 111 16.98 13.22 0.98
C VAL A 111 15.48 12.98 1.17
N THR A 112 14.75 12.61 0.11
CA THR A 112 13.29 12.41 0.16
C THR A 112 12.87 10.94 0.09
N GLY A 113 13.73 10.06 -0.41
CA GLY A 113 13.38 8.69 -0.78
C GLY A 113 12.61 8.56 -2.11
N TRP A 114 12.11 9.65 -2.69
CA TRP A 114 11.33 9.59 -3.93
C TRP A 114 12.20 9.48 -5.17
N LYS A 115 11.73 8.70 -6.15
CA LYS A 115 12.34 8.75 -7.48
C LYS A 115 12.12 10.13 -8.08
N ALA A 116 13.15 10.65 -8.74
CA ALA A 116 13.16 12.00 -9.28
C ALA A 116 13.66 12.01 -10.72
N ARG A 117 13.08 12.90 -11.53
CA ARG A 117 13.55 13.23 -12.87
C ARG A 117 13.61 14.74 -13.00
N VAL A 118 14.78 15.23 -13.39
CA VAL A 118 15.02 16.66 -13.56
C VAL A 118 15.08 17.00 -15.04
N VAL A 119 14.27 17.98 -15.43
CA VAL A 119 14.04 18.38 -16.82
C VAL A 119 14.45 19.82 -16.99
N GLU A 120 15.40 20.06 -17.88
CA GLU A 120 15.81 21.40 -18.29
C GLU A 120 14.89 21.89 -19.41
N TYR A 121 14.02 22.86 -19.13
CA TYR A 121 13.00 23.26 -20.10
C TYR A 121 13.54 24.02 -21.30
N PHE A 122 14.73 24.62 -21.19
CA PHE A 122 15.37 25.29 -22.31
C PHE A 122 15.67 24.34 -23.48
N ASP A 123 15.87 23.05 -23.20
CA ASP A 123 16.06 22.07 -24.26
C ASP A 123 14.80 21.92 -25.10
N TYR A 124 13.62 22.14 -24.54
CA TYR A 124 12.34 21.99 -25.26
C TYR A 124 11.89 23.26 -25.98
N ILE A 125 12.66 24.35 -25.94
CA ILE A 125 12.28 25.58 -26.62
C ILE A 125 12.52 25.46 -28.13
N ALA A 126 11.50 25.79 -28.91
CA ALA A 126 11.61 25.90 -30.36
C ALA A 126 12.60 27.02 -30.73
N THR A 127 13.51 26.72 -31.64
CA THR A 127 14.57 27.65 -32.06
C THR A 127 14.65 27.78 -33.58
N THR A 128 14.96 28.98 -34.05
CA THR A 128 15.33 29.21 -35.45
C THR A 128 16.68 28.54 -35.71
N GLN A 129 16.73 27.69 -36.74
CA GLN A 129 17.90 26.88 -37.04
C GLN A 129 19.07 27.77 -37.49
N HIS A 130 20.21 27.64 -36.80
CA HIS A 130 21.47 28.27 -37.21
C HIS A 130 22.28 27.27 -38.04
N LEU A 131 22.77 27.66 -39.22
CA LEU A 131 23.44 26.74 -40.15
C LEU A 131 24.69 26.07 -39.57
N SER A 132 25.40 26.73 -38.65
CA SER A 132 26.54 26.11 -37.97
C SER A 132 26.13 25.11 -36.89
N HIS A 133 24.93 25.24 -36.31
CA HIS A 133 24.44 24.42 -35.19
C HIS A 133 23.00 24.00 -35.44
N ILE A 134 22.80 23.08 -36.38
CA ILE A 134 21.48 22.52 -36.70
C ILE A 134 21.03 21.64 -35.51
N ARG A 135 19.81 21.88 -35.03
CA ARG A 135 19.16 21.14 -33.95
C ARG A 135 17.86 20.52 -34.48
N PRO A 136 17.93 19.34 -35.12
CA PRO A 136 16.75 18.63 -35.62
C PRO A 136 15.73 18.41 -34.48
N GLY A 137 14.44 18.59 -34.76
CA GLY A 137 13.36 18.42 -33.78
C GLY A 137 13.11 19.61 -32.84
N LYS A 138 13.95 20.67 -32.86
CA LYS A 138 13.73 21.91 -32.08
C LYS A 138 12.97 22.98 -32.89
N GLY A 139 11.90 22.58 -33.56
CA GLY A 139 11.01 23.41 -34.38
C GLY A 139 10.00 22.55 -35.16
N GLY A 140 8.97 23.17 -35.74
CA GLY A 140 7.92 22.49 -36.52
C GLY A 140 6.56 22.43 -35.81
N THR A 141 5.58 21.78 -36.44
CA THR A 141 4.25 21.49 -35.89
C THR A 141 4.19 20.08 -35.31
N PHE A 142 3.36 19.85 -34.30
CA PHE A 142 3.12 18.52 -33.74
C PHE A 142 2.58 17.56 -34.82
N ASP A 143 3.12 16.34 -34.90
CA ASP A 143 2.55 15.27 -35.72
C ASP A 143 1.49 14.51 -34.91
N LEU A 144 0.22 14.71 -35.26
CA LEU A 144 -0.90 14.09 -34.55
C LEU A 144 -1.00 12.57 -34.76
N ARG A 145 -0.20 12.01 -35.67
CA ARG A 145 -0.13 10.56 -35.90
C ARG A 145 0.79 9.83 -34.92
N ARG A 146 1.67 10.58 -34.23
CA ARG A 146 2.58 10.04 -33.23
C ARG A 146 1.93 10.05 -31.85
N THR A 147 1.03 9.10 -31.64
CA THR A 147 0.23 8.98 -30.44
C THR A 147 1.06 8.76 -29.17
N ASP A 148 2.16 8.01 -29.27
CA ASP A 148 3.20 7.88 -28.22
C ASP A 148 3.72 9.24 -27.72
N ALA A 149 4.10 10.12 -28.66
CA ALA A 149 4.69 11.40 -28.36
C ALA A 149 3.66 12.38 -27.79
N LEU A 150 2.39 12.26 -28.21
CA LEU A 150 1.27 13.02 -27.67
C LEU A 150 0.94 12.62 -26.23
N GLU A 151 0.96 11.32 -25.91
CA GLU A 151 0.70 10.83 -24.54
C GLU A 151 1.78 11.29 -23.55
N ARG A 152 3.01 11.51 -24.04
CA ARG A 152 4.16 12.03 -23.25
C ARG A 152 4.17 13.56 -23.09
N LEU A 153 3.23 14.30 -23.66
CA LEU A 153 3.18 15.77 -23.54
C LEU A 153 3.07 16.21 -22.07
N ASP A 154 3.73 17.30 -21.74
CA ASP A 154 3.82 17.88 -20.38
C ASP A 154 4.32 16.93 -19.27
N SER A 155 4.74 15.72 -19.64
CA SER A 155 5.43 14.76 -18.78
C SER A 155 6.95 15.02 -18.78
N PRO A 156 7.71 14.41 -17.85
CA PRO A 156 9.17 14.53 -17.86
C PRO A 156 9.85 13.83 -19.06
N PHE A 157 9.09 13.03 -19.83
CA PHE A 157 9.55 12.32 -21.02
C PHE A 157 9.05 12.96 -22.31
N ASN A 158 8.53 14.20 -22.23
CA ASN A 158 8.19 15.00 -23.39
C ASN A 158 9.41 15.10 -24.33
N THR A 159 9.15 15.09 -25.63
CA THR A 159 10.15 15.30 -26.69
C THR A 159 9.82 16.49 -27.59
N ALA A 160 8.61 17.04 -27.48
CA ALA A 160 8.11 18.07 -28.37
C ALA A 160 8.68 19.46 -28.04
N ALA A 161 8.83 20.26 -29.10
CA ALA A 161 9.27 21.64 -29.02
C ALA A 161 8.11 22.59 -28.68
N HIS A 162 8.37 23.56 -27.80
CA HIS A 162 7.41 24.52 -27.27
C HIS A 162 7.86 25.95 -27.53
N THR A 163 6.92 26.88 -27.67
CA THR A 163 7.23 28.31 -27.69
C THR A 163 7.67 28.78 -26.31
N ILE A 164 8.55 29.78 -26.26
CA ILE A 164 8.99 30.37 -24.99
C ILE A 164 7.82 30.97 -24.20
N ASP A 165 7.79 30.69 -22.90
CA ASP A 165 6.81 31.23 -21.95
C ASP A 165 7.52 32.12 -20.93
N ILE A 166 7.24 33.42 -20.97
CA ILE A 166 7.90 34.43 -20.12
C ILE A 166 7.19 34.67 -18.79
N ARG A 167 6.08 33.96 -18.52
CA ARG A 167 5.38 34.04 -17.23
C ARG A 167 6.26 33.49 -16.10
N PRO A 168 6.04 33.92 -14.84
CA PRO A 168 6.71 33.31 -13.69
C PRO A 168 6.53 31.79 -13.70
N PHE A 169 7.61 31.07 -13.39
CA PHE A 169 7.55 29.62 -13.33
C PHE A 169 6.85 29.18 -12.04
N GLU A 170 5.58 28.83 -12.20
CA GLU A 170 4.76 28.19 -11.18
C GLU A 170 4.44 26.76 -11.65
N SER A 171 4.13 25.84 -10.75
CA SER A 171 3.93 24.43 -11.09
C SER A 171 2.95 24.19 -12.27
N ASN A 172 2.09 25.14 -12.66
CA ASN A 172 1.21 24.99 -13.83
C ASN A 172 1.35 26.05 -14.93
N ARG A 173 2.28 27.02 -14.86
CA ARG A 173 2.45 28.11 -15.86
C ARG A 173 3.91 28.54 -15.97
N GLY A 174 4.33 29.11 -17.11
CA GLY A 174 5.70 29.62 -17.23
C GLY A 174 6.77 28.55 -17.36
N ARG A 175 6.39 27.30 -17.69
CA ARG A 175 7.31 26.15 -17.64
C ARG A 175 8.42 26.22 -18.68
N TYR A 176 8.08 26.57 -19.92
CA TYR A 176 8.99 26.52 -21.06
C TYR A 176 9.82 27.80 -21.22
N ASN A 177 10.86 27.97 -20.40
CA ASN A 177 11.75 29.12 -20.44
C ASN A 177 13.23 28.71 -20.20
N ILE A 178 14.17 29.59 -20.54
CA ILE A 178 15.61 29.35 -20.42
C ILE A 178 16.05 29.03 -18.98
N PRO A 179 15.62 29.78 -17.94
CA PRO A 179 16.04 29.48 -16.57
C PRO A 179 15.23 28.36 -15.92
N SER A 180 14.19 27.82 -16.57
CA SER A 180 13.23 26.92 -15.92
C SER A 180 13.72 25.47 -15.86
N VAL A 181 13.63 24.87 -14.67
CA VAL A 181 13.97 23.47 -14.39
C VAL A 181 12.82 22.77 -13.66
N GLY A 182 12.25 21.76 -14.28
CA GLY A 182 11.22 20.92 -13.67
C GLY A 182 11.83 19.77 -12.86
N VAL A 183 11.33 19.54 -11.65
CA VAL A 183 11.68 18.39 -10.81
C VAL A 183 10.42 17.55 -10.63
N PHE A 184 10.38 16.40 -11.30
CA PHE A 184 9.27 15.46 -11.22
C PHE A 184 9.58 14.39 -10.19
N LEU A 185 8.65 14.16 -9.27
CA LEU A 185 8.80 13.31 -8.09
C LEU A 185 7.71 12.25 -8.08
N TRP A 186 8.10 10.98 -8.04
CA TRP A 186 7.16 9.87 -7.90
C TRP A 186 6.97 9.56 -6.42
N ARG A 187 5.77 9.86 -5.92
CA ARG A 187 5.34 9.52 -4.55
C ARG A 187 4.85 8.08 -4.43
N LEU A 188 4.51 7.48 -5.55
CA LEU A 188 4.06 6.10 -5.65
C LEU A 188 5.25 5.16 -5.86
N GLU A 189 5.14 3.99 -5.27
CA GLU A 189 6.04 2.87 -5.49
C GLU A 189 5.39 1.84 -6.41
N SER A 190 6.23 1.03 -7.06
CA SER A 190 5.79 -0.06 -7.92
C SER A 190 5.93 -1.38 -7.18
N TYR A 191 4.80 -2.01 -6.85
CA TYR A 191 4.74 -3.26 -6.10
C TYR A 191 4.58 -4.47 -7.04
N PRO A 192 5.59 -5.38 -7.11
CA PRO A 192 5.56 -6.51 -8.04
C PRO A 192 4.75 -7.70 -7.49
N VAL A 193 3.69 -8.08 -8.20
CA VAL A 193 2.95 -9.33 -7.98
C VAL A 193 3.38 -10.37 -9.00
N ARG A 194 3.78 -11.55 -8.53
CA ARG A 194 4.31 -12.62 -9.40
C ARG A 194 3.42 -13.85 -9.39
N ASN A 195 3.10 -14.39 -10.56
CA ASN A 195 2.38 -15.65 -10.74
C ASN A 195 1.08 -15.74 -9.92
N SER A 196 0.32 -14.64 -9.84
CA SER A 196 -1.00 -14.64 -9.20
C SER A 196 -2.06 -15.11 -10.18
N ASN A 197 -3.17 -15.67 -9.70
CA ASN A 197 -4.29 -16.03 -10.57
C ASN A 197 -5.03 -14.77 -11.01
N ALA A 198 -5.32 -14.67 -12.32
CA ALA A 198 -6.17 -13.59 -12.80
C ALA A 198 -7.63 -13.83 -12.36
N TYR A 199 -8.34 -12.77 -11.99
CA TYR A 199 -9.73 -12.91 -11.54
C TYR A 199 -10.70 -12.93 -12.72
N ALA A 200 -11.47 -14.00 -12.84
CA ALA A 200 -12.51 -14.16 -13.84
C ALA A 200 -13.72 -13.25 -13.56
N ILE A 201 -14.04 -12.35 -14.49
CA ILE A 201 -15.25 -11.52 -14.39
C ILE A 201 -16.44 -12.33 -14.89
N THR A 202 -17.24 -12.79 -13.93
CA THR A 202 -18.51 -13.45 -14.24
C THR A 202 -19.64 -12.41 -14.21
N GLU A 203 -20.38 -12.30 -15.32
CA GLU A 203 -21.60 -11.48 -15.35
C GLU A 203 -22.66 -12.17 -14.48
N GLN A 204 -22.95 -11.63 -13.30
CA GLN A 204 -24.17 -11.96 -12.56
C GLN A 204 -25.29 -11.07 -13.10
N ARG A 205 -26.34 -11.68 -13.66
CA ARG A 205 -27.53 -10.95 -14.14
C ARG A 205 -28.72 -11.32 -13.28
N ASN A 206 -29.24 -10.33 -12.56
CA ASN A 206 -30.56 -10.43 -11.94
C ASN A 206 -31.60 -10.18 -13.04
N VAL A 207 -32.38 -11.21 -13.39
CA VAL A 207 -33.44 -11.09 -14.38
C VAL A 207 -34.78 -11.12 -13.66
N ALA A 208 -35.62 -10.11 -13.92
CA ALA A 208 -36.96 -10.05 -13.37
C ALA A 208 -37.98 -10.64 -14.35
N TYR A 209 -38.81 -11.57 -13.88
CA TYR A 209 -39.96 -12.08 -14.63
C TYR A 209 -41.24 -11.81 -13.85
N SER A 210 -42.33 -11.53 -14.58
CA SER A 210 -43.67 -11.37 -14.02
C SER A 210 -44.50 -12.61 -14.31
N PHE A 211 -45.11 -13.20 -13.29
CA PHE A 211 -46.02 -14.34 -13.40
C PHE A 211 -47.41 -13.95 -12.89
N ALA A 212 -48.45 -14.56 -13.46
CA ALA A 212 -49.82 -14.43 -12.96
C ALA A 212 -49.96 -15.11 -11.59
N LEU A 213 -50.86 -14.59 -10.73
CA LEU A 213 -51.14 -15.18 -9.42
C LEU A 213 -51.56 -16.66 -9.54
N GLY A 214 -50.82 -17.54 -8.87
CA GLY A 214 -51.04 -19.00 -8.89
C GLY A 214 -50.06 -19.79 -9.77
N GLN A 215 -49.22 -19.13 -10.57
CA GLN A 215 -48.08 -19.77 -11.23
C GLN A 215 -46.80 -19.52 -10.41
N ASP A 216 -46.28 -20.56 -9.77
CA ASP A 216 -44.96 -20.50 -9.13
C ASP A 216 -43.85 -20.99 -10.08
N PRO A 217 -42.71 -20.30 -10.13
CA PRO A 217 -41.59 -20.64 -10.99
C PRO A 217 -40.80 -21.83 -10.41
N GLU A 218 -41.40 -23.03 -10.39
CA GLU A 218 -40.81 -24.25 -9.80
C GLU A 218 -39.38 -24.53 -10.31
N ARG A 219 -39.11 -24.26 -11.59
CA ARG A 219 -37.78 -24.45 -12.20
C ARG A 219 -36.67 -23.54 -11.62
N PHE A 220 -37.03 -22.46 -10.94
CA PHE A 220 -36.11 -21.41 -10.51
C PHE A 220 -36.12 -21.15 -9.00
N GLN A 221 -36.79 -21.98 -8.19
CA GLN A 221 -36.98 -21.74 -6.74
C GLN A 221 -35.67 -21.43 -5.99
N ASN A 222 -34.57 -22.13 -6.31
CA ASN A 222 -33.28 -21.95 -5.65
C ASN A 222 -32.49 -20.71 -6.14
N THR A 223 -33.07 -19.92 -7.05
CA THR A 223 -32.45 -18.72 -7.63
C THR A 223 -33.24 -17.45 -7.34
N ILE A 224 -34.37 -17.51 -6.65
CA ILE A 224 -35.19 -16.32 -6.38
C ILE A 224 -34.49 -15.45 -5.32
N VAL A 225 -34.15 -14.22 -5.69
CA VAL A 225 -33.48 -13.23 -4.81
C VAL A 225 -34.46 -12.22 -4.23
N ALA A 226 -35.56 -11.94 -4.94
CA ALA A 226 -36.59 -11.03 -4.47
C ALA A 226 -37.96 -11.36 -5.07
N VAL A 227 -39.03 -11.14 -4.30
CA VAL A 227 -40.42 -11.28 -4.76
C VAL A 227 -41.21 -10.02 -4.41
N GLN A 228 -41.88 -9.43 -5.40
CA GLN A 228 -42.79 -8.29 -5.23
C GLN A 228 -44.19 -8.71 -5.69
N SER A 229 -45.22 -8.42 -4.89
CA SER A 229 -46.61 -8.80 -5.20
C SER A 229 -47.46 -7.56 -5.50
N ALA A 230 -48.23 -7.60 -6.59
CA ALA A 230 -49.27 -6.64 -6.96
C ALA A 230 -50.64 -7.35 -7.07
N SER A 231 -51.72 -6.57 -7.26
CA SER A 231 -53.10 -7.08 -7.25
C SER A 231 -53.42 -8.17 -8.30
N THR A 232 -52.66 -8.21 -9.40
CA THR A 232 -52.90 -9.17 -10.50
C THR A 232 -51.67 -9.99 -10.90
N GLN A 233 -50.47 -9.68 -10.39
CA GLN A 233 -49.21 -10.34 -10.78
C GLN A 233 -48.20 -10.38 -9.63
N ARG A 234 -47.34 -11.40 -9.65
CA ARG A 234 -46.13 -11.48 -8.81
C ARG A 234 -44.89 -11.31 -9.69
N LYS A 235 -44.02 -10.39 -9.31
CA LYS A 235 -42.73 -10.16 -9.95
C LYS A 235 -41.66 -10.88 -9.13
N TYR A 236 -40.96 -11.82 -9.77
CA TYR A 236 -39.87 -12.58 -9.17
C TYR A 236 -38.56 -12.12 -9.81
N THR A 237 -37.56 -11.84 -8.99
CA THR A 237 -36.21 -11.54 -9.42
C THR A 237 -35.37 -12.79 -9.19
N PHE A 238 -34.72 -13.28 -10.24
CA PHE A 238 -33.92 -14.50 -10.18
C PHE A 238 -32.44 -14.18 -10.42
N GLN A 239 -31.60 -14.82 -9.64
CA GLN A 239 -30.17 -14.94 -9.83
C GLN A 239 -29.93 -15.97 -10.92
N VAL A 240 -29.69 -15.52 -12.14
CA VAL A 240 -29.28 -16.45 -13.19
C VAL A 240 -27.83 -16.84 -12.94
N THR A 241 -27.52 -18.14 -13.03
CA THR A 241 -26.17 -18.72 -12.95
C THR A 241 -25.17 -17.83 -13.72
N PRO A 242 -23.96 -17.57 -13.18
CA PRO A 242 -22.99 -16.73 -13.85
C PRO A 242 -22.83 -17.19 -15.30
N LEU A 243 -23.00 -16.25 -16.25
CA LEU A 243 -22.73 -16.54 -17.65
C LEU A 243 -21.31 -17.12 -17.77
N PRO A 244 -21.06 -18.08 -18.69
CA PRO A 244 -19.71 -18.58 -18.92
C PRO A 244 -18.78 -17.40 -19.12
N ASN A 245 -17.61 -17.43 -18.46
CA ASN A 245 -16.67 -16.34 -18.52
C ASN A 245 -16.34 -16.08 -20.00
N LYS A 246 -16.73 -14.92 -20.53
CA LYS A 246 -16.52 -14.55 -21.94
C LYS A 246 -15.07 -14.13 -22.19
N GLY A 247 -14.13 -14.90 -21.64
CA GLY A 247 -12.71 -14.61 -21.65
C GLY A 247 -12.33 -13.31 -20.95
N ARG A 248 -13.09 -12.85 -19.94
CA ARG A 248 -12.89 -11.55 -19.29
C ARG A 248 -12.20 -11.73 -17.95
N TYR A 249 -11.07 -11.06 -17.76
CA TYR A 249 -10.32 -11.15 -16.51
C TYR A 249 -9.76 -9.79 -16.09
N THR A 250 -9.53 -9.63 -14.80
CA THR A 250 -8.73 -8.55 -14.23
C THR A 250 -7.41 -9.11 -13.69
N PHE A 251 -6.36 -8.29 -13.71
CA PHE A 251 -5.09 -8.62 -13.08
C PHE A 251 -5.21 -8.67 -11.55
N HIS A 252 -6.00 -7.75 -10.97
CA HIS A 252 -6.20 -7.74 -9.52
C HIS A 252 -7.00 -8.99 -9.08
N PRO A 253 -6.50 -9.78 -8.09
CA PRO A 253 -7.11 -11.05 -7.72
C PRO A 253 -8.49 -10.90 -7.05
N LEU A 254 -8.79 -9.73 -6.48
CA LEU A 254 -10.13 -9.43 -5.95
C LEU A 254 -11.13 -8.92 -7.01
N GLY A 255 -10.72 -8.71 -8.26
CA GLY A 255 -11.63 -8.29 -9.33
C GLY A 255 -11.80 -6.78 -9.54
N TYR A 256 -10.90 -5.95 -9.02
CA TYR A 256 -10.95 -4.49 -9.20
C TYR A 256 -10.17 -4.04 -10.43
N ASP A 257 -10.63 -2.95 -11.04
CA ASP A 257 -9.85 -2.23 -12.03
C ASP A 257 -8.69 -1.50 -11.35
N MET A 258 -7.50 -1.61 -11.94
CA MET A 258 -6.29 -1.01 -11.39
C MET A 258 -5.24 -0.79 -12.50
N PRO A 259 -4.63 0.41 -12.58
CA PRO A 259 -3.56 0.65 -13.54
C PRO A 259 -2.35 -0.25 -13.28
N LEU A 260 -1.79 -0.81 -14.34
CA LEU A 260 -0.56 -1.60 -14.31
C LEU A 260 0.64 -0.66 -14.33
N PHE A 261 1.59 -0.92 -13.46
CA PHE A 261 2.78 -0.11 -13.28
C PHE A 261 3.99 -0.73 -13.98
N ASN A 262 4.89 0.14 -14.39
CA ASN A 262 6.19 -0.25 -14.89
C ASN A 262 7.06 -0.76 -13.72
N ARG A 263 7.73 -1.90 -13.92
CA ARG A 263 8.83 -2.34 -13.09
C ARG A 263 10.06 -1.47 -13.41
N PRO A 264 10.52 -0.59 -12.51
CA PRO A 264 11.63 0.29 -12.83
C PRO A 264 12.90 -0.48 -13.15
N GLN A 265 13.47 -0.24 -14.33
CA GLN A 265 14.73 -0.81 -14.78
C GLN A 265 15.89 0.08 -14.33
N THR A 266 16.93 -0.52 -13.76
CA THR A 266 18.15 0.21 -13.41
C THR A 266 18.88 0.64 -14.68
N ARG A 267 19.26 1.92 -14.75
CA ARG A 267 20.09 2.42 -15.85
C ARG A 267 21.43 1.69 -15.87
N THR A 268 21.93 1.37 -17.06
CA THR A 268 23.21 0.66 -17.20
C THR A 268 24.39 1.64 -17.15
N GLU A 269 24.18 2.87 -17.59
CA GLU A 269 25.19 3.92 -17.64
C GLU A 269 24.77 5.17 -16.87
N PHE A 270 25.75 5.84 -16.22
CA PHE A 270 25.48 7.06 -15.46
C PHE A 270 25.06 8.25 -16.36
N SER A 271 25.56 8.29 -17.60
CA SER A 271 25.20 9.34 -18.57
C SER A 271 23.84 9.12 -19.22
N GLU A 272 23.21 7.96 -19.00
CA GLU A 272 21.91 7.65 -19.56
C GLU A 272 20.83 8.51 -18.90
N VAL A 273 20.05 9.17 -19.75
CA VAL A 273 18.89 9.96 -19.34
C VAL A 273 17.78 8.99 -18.92
N ALA A 274 17.15 9.20 -17.76
CA ALA A 274 16.02 8.37 -17.37
C ALA A 274 14.89 8.45 -18.40
N ALA A 275 14.44 7.28 -18.83
CA ALA A 275 13.23 7.06 -19.59
C ALA A 275 12.09 6.59 -18.67
N ALA A 276 10.89 6.50 -19.24
CA ALA A 276 9.68 6.02 -18.57
C ALA A 276 9.88 4.64 -17.91
N ILE A 277 10.66 3.76 -18.55
CA ILE A 277 10.97 2.41 -18.06
C ILE A 277 11.84 2.41 -16.79
N ASN A 278 12.47 3.53 -16.42
CA ASN A 278 13.34 3.63 -15.25
C ASN A 278 12.63 4.14 -13.98
N VAL A 279 11.34 4.49 -14.07
CA VAL A 279 10.58 5.10 -12.96
C VAL A 279 9.33 4.30 -12.60
N PRO A 280 8.87 4.36 -11.33
CA PRO A 280 7.68 3.65 -10.86
C PRO A 280 6.42 4.42 -11.24
N GLN A 281 5.98 4.27 -12.48
CA GLN A 281 4.77 4.94 -12.99
C GLN A 281 3.84 3.97 -13.70
N ALA A 282 2.58 4.37 -13.84
CA ALA A 282 1.62 3.66 -14.68
C ALA A 282 2.16 3.50 -16.10
N ILE A 283 2.00 2.31 -16.68
CA ILE A 283 2.37 2.06 -18.07
C ILE A 283 1.36 2.81 -18.93
N ALA A 284 1.86 3.69 -19.78
CA ALA A 284 1.01 4.47 -20.67
C ALA A 284 0.45 3.55 -21.78
N SER A 285 -0.83 3.74 -22.12
CA SER A 285 -1.55 2.83 -23.01
C SER A 285 -0.97 2.78 -24.41
N GLN A 286 -0.50 3.91 -24.96
CA GLN A 286 0.15 3.92 -26.28
C GLN A 286 1.56 3.35 -26.21
N ALA A 287 2.31 3.64 -25.15
CA ALA A 287 3.63 3.04 -24.94
C ALA A 287 3.54 1.50 -24.88
N PHE A 288 2.51 0.93 -24.23
CA PHE A 288 2.32 -0.52 -24.22
C PHE A 288 1.96 -1.10 -25.59
N GLN A 289 1.25 -0.35 -26.44
CA GLN A 289 0.87 -0.79 -27.79
C GLN A 289 2.06 -0.73 -28.76
N GLU A 290 2.85 0.34 -28.73
CA GLU A 290 3.94 0.60 -29.66
C GLU A 290 5.27 -0.04 -29.23
N GLU A 291 5.54 -0.09 -27.93
CA GLU A 291 6.82 -0.54 -27.32
C GLU A 291 6.62 -1.80 -26.44
N LEU A 292 5.72 -2.71 -26.86
CA LEU A 292 5.30 -3.88 -26.07
C LEU A 292 6.47 -4.71 -25.49
N GLN A 293 7.58 -4.80 -26.21
CA GLN A 293 8.79 -5.52 -25.83
C GLN A 293 9.48 -5.00 -24.55
N ASP A 294 9.26 -3.74 -24.18
CA ASP A 294 9.85 -3.13 -22.99
C ASP A 294 9.05 -3.46 -21.71
N TYR A 295 7.78 -3.83 -21.89
CA TYR A 295 6.84 -4.04 -20.80
C TYR A 295 6.38 -5.50 -20.64
N TYR A 296 6.37 -6.28 -21.73
CA TYR A 296 5.85 -7.64 -21.75
C TYR A 296 6.93 -8.70 -21.96
N GLY A 297 6.89 -9.74 -21.13
CA GLY A 297 7.79 -10.88 -21.25
C GLY A 297 8.00 -11.60 -19.93
N ASP A 298 8.89 -12.58 -19.92
CA ASP A 298 9.30 -13.23 -18.67
C ASP A 298 10.00 -12.20 -17.77
N LEU A 299 9.65 -12.20 -16.48
CA LEU A 299 10.14 -11.27 -15.45
C LEU A 299 9.96 -9.76 -15.77
N SER A 300 9.20 -9.40 -16.79
CA SER A 300 8.95 -8.01 -17.20
C SER A 300 7.92 -7.31 -16.30
N SER A 301 7.45 -6.13 -16.72
CA SER A 301 6.40 -5.37 -16.02
C SER A 301 5.06 -6.10 -16.06
N VAL A 302 4.76 -6.78 -17.17
CA VAL A 302 3.56 -7.59 -17.39
C VAL A 302 3.97 -8.97 -17.96
N THR A 303 3.39 -10.03 -17.41
CA THR A 303 3.58 -11.42 -17.88
C THR A 303 2.24 -12.14 -17.81
N ILE A 304 1.89 -12.89 -18.86
CA ILE A 304 0.65 -13.68 -18.91
C ILE A 304 1.00 -15.12 -19.23
N ILE A 305 0.67 -16.03 -18.31
CA ILE A 305 0.95 -17.45 -18.40
C ILE A 305 -0.39 -18.19 -18.49
N LYS A 306 -0.59 -18.91 -19.60
CA LYS A 306 -1.76 -19.76 -19.84
C LYS A 306 -1.29 -21.22 -19.85
N ASN A 307 -1.92 -22.08 -19.06
CA ASN A 307 -1.57 -23.51 -18.96
C ASN A 307 -0.10 -23.76 -18.62
N GLY A 308 0.49 -22.90 -17.78
CA GLY A 308 1.91 -22.97 -17.41
C GLY A 308 2.89 -22.52 -18.49
N GLN A 309 2.42 -21.98 -19.62
CA GLN A 309 3.26 -21.45 -20.70
C GLN A 309 3.05 -19.93 -20.87
N LEU A 310 4.15 -19.20 -21.05
CA LEU A 310 4.12 -17.78 -21.41
C LEU A 310 3.43 -17.61 -22.77
N ILE A 311 2.46 -16.70 -22.87
CA ILE A 311 1.87 -16.35 -24.16
C ILE A 311 2.93 -15.60 -25.00
N PRO A 312 3.21 -16.02 -26.25
CA PRO A 312 4.17 -15.32 -27.10
C PRO A 312 3.80 -13.86 -27.32
N ILE A 313 4.81 -12.97 -27.36
CA ILE A 313 4.60 -11.52 -27.49
C ILE A 313 3.83 -11.14 -28.76
N ASP A 314 3.99 -11.88 -29.86
CA ASP A 314 3.27 -11.67 -31.12
C ASP A 314 1.76 -11.96 -31.00
N LYS A 315 1.34 -12.71 -29.97
CA LYS A 315 -0.06 -13.05 -29.65
C LYS A 315 -0.72 -12.11 -28.67
N VAL A 316 0.02 -11.13 -28.15
CA VAL A 316 -0.46 -10.10 -27.23
C VAL A 316 -0.67 -8.79 -28.00
N GLU A 317 -1.66 -8.01 -27.58
CA GLU A 317 -1.83 -6.62 -27.98
C GLU A 317 -2.30 -5.76 -26.80
N GLY A 318 -1.90 -4.49 -26.80
CA GLY A 318 -2.54 -3.48 -25.96
C GLY A 318 -3.87 -3.02 -26.56
N ARG A 319 -4.90 -2.80 -25.74
CA ARG A 319 -6.22 -2.34 -26.19
C ARG A 319 -6.99 -1.68 -25.04
N ASP A 320 -7.83 -0.70 -25.36
CA ASP A 320 -8.84 -0.19 -24.44
C ASP A 320 -9.97 -1.21 -24.23
N LEU A 321 -10.11 -1.71 -23.01
CA LEU A 321 -11.06 -2.74 -22.60
C LEU A 321 -12.15 -2.20 -21.66
N ARG A 322 -12.44 -0.89 -21.70
CA ARG A 322 -13.62 -0.30 -21.02
C ARG A 322 -14.91 -1.05 -21.36
N ASN A 323 -15.03 -1.47 -22.62
CA ASN A 323 -16.18 -2.21 -23.17
C ASN A 323 -15.96 -3.72 -23.29
N TRP A 324 -14.87 -4.28 -22.72
CA TRP A 324 -14.52 -5.69 -22.82
C TRP A 324 -14.50 -6.24 -24.26
N SER A 325 -13.99 -5.45 -25.21
CA SER A 325 -13.85 -5.87 -26.60
C SER A 325 -12.85 -7.01 -26.73
N ARG A 326 -13.14 -7.99 -27.60
CA ARG A 326 -12.22 -9.09 -27.89
C ARG A 326 -10.94 -8.61 -28.61
N PRO A 327 -9.86 -9.40 -28.61
CA PRO A 327 -8.63 -9.09 -29.34
C PRO A 327 -8.83 -9.00 -30.87
N SER A 328 -7.90 -8.36 -31.58
CA SER A 328 -7.80 -8.39 -33.06
C SER A 328 -7.65 -9.81 -33.59
N GLU A 329 -8.02 -10.01 -34.86
CA GLU A 329 -7.71 -11.24 -35.59
C GLU A 329 -6.20 -11.57 -35.53
N GLY A 330 -5.88 -12.83 -35.26
CA GLY A 330 -4.49 -13.31 -35.11
C GLY A 330 -3.87 -13.11 -33.72
N LYS A 331 -4.51 -12.36 -32.83
CA LYS A 331 -4.12 -12.18 -31.42
C LYS A 331 -4.89 -13.15 -30.51
N THR A 332 -4.24 -13.61 -29.45
CA THR A 332 -4.84 -14.50 -28.45
C THR A 332 -5.38 -13.73 -27.26
N VAL A 333 -4.69 -12.66 -26.86
CA VAL A 333 -5.04 -11.86 -25.68
C VAL A 333 -4.86 -10.37 -25.94
N ALA A 334 -5.80 -9.57 -25.45
CA ALA A 334 -5.74 -8.12 -25.43
C ALA A 334 -5.65 -7.66 -23.97
N VAL A 335 -4.83 -6.64 -23.71
CA VAL A 335 -4.53 -6.12 -22.37
C VAL A 335 -4.80 -4.63 -22.32
N ASP A 336 -5.52 -4.20 -21.30
CA ASP A 336 -5.72 -2.79 -20.94
C ASP A 336 -4.88 -2.50 -19.69
N VAL A 337 -3.82 -1.71 -19.87
CA VAL A 337 -2.91 -1.36 -18.78
C VAL A 337 -3.46 -0.27 -17.87
N ASP A 338 -4.42 0.54 -18.31
CA ASP A 338 -5.03 1.60 -17.48
C ASP A 338 -6.06 1.01 -16.51
N LEU A 339 -6.80 -0.01 -16.95
CA LEU A 339 -7.80 -0.70 -16.12
C LEU A 339 -7.28 -2.00 -15.50
N GLY A 340 -6.14 -2.52 -15.93
CA GLY A 340 -5.65 -3.83 -15.49
C GLY A 340 -6.62 -4.94 -15.87
N ARG A 341 -7.14 -4.89 -17.10
CA ARG A 341 -8.05 -5.89 -17.66
C ARG A 341 -7.37 -6.67 -18.77
N LEU A 342 -7.86 -7.88 -19.02
CA LEU A 342 -7.52 -8.63 -20.21
C LEU A 342 -8.72 -9.39 -20.78
N THR A 343 -8.72 -9.56 -22.10
CA THR A 343 -9.68 -10.41 -22.81
C THR A 343 -8.99 -11.43 -23.70
N PHE A 344 -9.57 -12.63 -23.81
CA PHE A 344 -9.09 -13.66 -24.73
C PHE A 344 -9.86 -13.66 -26.05
N ALA A 345 -9.28 -14.22 -27.10
CA ALA A 345 -10.01 -14.53 -28.34
C ALA A 345 -11.08 -15.60 -28.08
N GLU A 346 -12.13 -15.64 -28.91
CA GLU A 346 -13.17 -16.65 -28.80
C GLU A 346 -12.60 -18.06 -28.99
N GLY A 347 -12.92 -18.98 -28.07
CA GLY A 347 -12.36 -20.35 -28.06
C GLY A 347 -10.98 -20.46 -27.42
N GLU A 348 -10.34 -19.35 -27.06
CA GLU A 348 -9.05 -19.30 -26.37
C GLU A 348 -9.18 -19.00 -24.86
N ASP A 349 -10.40 -19.06 -24.33
CA ASP A 349 -10.72 -18.74 -22.93
C ASP A 349 -10.05 -19.78 -21.98
N PRO A 350 -9.18 -19.37 -21.04
CA PRO A 350 -8.55 -20.30 -20.10
C PRO A 350 -9.45 -20.61 -18.90
N GLU A 351 -9.30 -21.81 -18.31
CA GLU A 351 -9.87 -22.05 -16.99
C GLU A 351 -9.24 -21.11 -15.95
N PRO A 352 -9.99 -20.59 -14.95
CA PRO A 352 -9.47 -19.59 -14.00
C PRO A 352 -8.19 -20.02 -13.26
N ASP A 353 -8.09 -21.28 -12.85
CA ASP A 353 -6.89 -21.81 -12.18
C ASP A 353 -5.68 -21.98 -13.13
N GLN A 354 -5.89 -21.96 -14.45
CA GLN A 354 -4.86 -22.14 -15.47
C GLN A 354 -4.29 -20.82 -16.02
N LEU A 355 -4.85 -19.68 -15.59
CA LEU A 355 -4.41 -18.35 -15.99
C LEU A 355 -3.67 -17.67 -14.83
N GLN A 356 -2.37 -17.49 -15.01
CA GLN A 356 -1.51 -16.75 -14.09
C GLN A 356 -1.00 -15.47 -14.74
N VAL A 357 -0.90 -14.43 -13.94
CA VAL A 357 -0.38 -13.12 -14.34
C VAL A 357 0.71 -12.67 -13.38
N SER A 358 1.73 -12.03 -13.93
CA SER A 358 2.65 -11.20 -13.15
C SER A 358 2.50 -9.76 -13.61
N TYR A 359 2.43 -8.84 -12.66
CA TYR A 359 2.21 -7.44 -12.93
C TYR A 359 2.81 -6.58 -11.81
N ASN A 360 2.85 -5.27 -12.00
CA ASN A 360 3.14 -4.36 -10.91
C ASN A 360 1.95 -3.42 -10.75
N TYR A 361 1.71 -2.96 -9.54
CA TYR A 361 0.73 -1.91 -9.27
C TYR A 361 1.35 -0.76 -8.50
N GLY A 362 0.78 0.42 -8.65
CA GLY A 362 1.20 1.61 -7.93
C GLY A 362 0.53 1.71 -6.58
N PHE A 363 1.27 2.01 -5.51
CA PHE A 363 0.66 2.42 -4.24
C PHE A 363 1.56 3.33 -3.43
N SER A 364 1.00 4.00 -2.42
CA SER A 364 1.68 5.05 -1.66
C SER A 364 2.55 4.55 -0.51
N ALA A 365 2.27 3.36 0.02
CA ALA A 365 2.98 2.80 1.18
C ALA A 365 2.80 1.28 1.30
N ASP A 366 3.59 0.68 2.18
CA ASP A 366 3.50 -0.72 2.62
C ASP A 366 2.26 -0.94 3.49
N LEU A 367 1.08 -0.94 2.86
CA LEU A 367 -0.23 -1.01 3.50
C LEU A 367 -1.14 -2.02 2.78
N GLY A 368 -1.94 -2.79 3.54
CA GLY A 368 -2.82 -3.84 3.01
C GLY A 368 -2.10 -5.15 2.67
N GLY A 369 -2.75 -6.09 1.97
CA GLY A 369 -2.18 -7.41 1.62
C GLY A 369 -1.18 -7.42 0.45
N GLY A 370 -0.36 -6.37 0.30
CA GLY A 370 0.54 -6.15 -0.85
C GLY A 370 1.90 -6.86 -0.77
N PRO A 371 2.65 -7.03 -1.88
CA PRO A 371 3.85 -7.85 -1.99
C PRO A 371 5.14 -7.12 -1.54
N TYR A 372 5.15 -6.61 -0.31
CA TYR A 372 6.29 -5.92 0.29
C TYR A 372 6.87 -6.70 1.47
N SER A 373 8.04 -6.26 1.94
CA SER A 373 8.73 -6.92 3.06
C SER A 373 7.93 -6.73 4.34
N ARG A 374 7.58 -7.83 5.00
CA ARG A 374 6.86 -7.83 6.27
C ARG A 374 7.53 -8.69 7.34
N ARG A 375 8.81 -9.02 7.16
CA ARG A 375 9.61 -9.88 8.07
C ARG A 375 9.46 -9.55 9.55
N GLN A 376 9.35 -8.26 9.89
CA GLN A 376 9.21 -7.80 11.28
C GLN A 376 7.86 -8.22 11.92
N SER A 377 6.83 -8.42 11.11
CA SER A 377 5.49 -8.83 11.57
C SER A 377 5.27 -10.35 11.55
N LEU A 378 6.15 -11.10 10.87
CA LEU A 378 6.00 -12.55 10.74
C LEU A 378 6.30 -13.25 12.06
N THR A 379 5.57 -14.32 12.31
CA THR A 379 5.74 -15.13 13.52
C THR A 379 7.13 -15.78 13.53
N GLN A 380 8.01 -15.35 14.43
CA GLN A 380 9.31 -15.99 14.69
C GLN A 380 9.08 -17.19 15.62
N THR A 381 9.28 -18.42 15.13
CA THR A 381 8.59 -19.60 15.65
C THR A 381 9.27 -20.30 16.83
N SER A 382 8.49 -20.57 17.90
CA SER A 382 8.63 -21.71 18.82
C SER A 382 7.59 -22.83 18.56
N ASN A 383 6.66 -22.63 17.60
CA ASN A 383 5.51 -23.50 17.32
C ASN A 383 5.62 -24.20 15.95
N THR A 384 4.81 -25.24 15.72
CA THR A 384 4.70 -25.97 14.45
C THR A 384 4.20 -25.07 13.31
N VAL A 385 4.87 -25.14 12.16
CA VAL A 385 4.51 -24.42 10.92
C VAL A 385 4.12 -25.41 9.83
N TRP A 386 3.00 -25.14 9.16
CA TRP A 386 2.59 -25.81 7.93
C TRP A 386 2.69 -24.82 6.76
N PHE A 387 3.27 -25.26 5.66
CA PHE A 387 3.47 -24.47 4.46
C PHE A 387 2.41 -24.80 3.42
N VAL A 388 1.79 -23.78 2.83
CA VAL A 388 0.78 -23.95 1.77
C VAL A 388 1.29 -23.33 0.49
N SER A 389 1.23 -24.09 -0.62
CA SER A 389 1.53 -23.56 -1.95
C SER A 389 0.88 -24.40 -3.04
N LYS A 390 0.16 -23.77 -3.98
CA LYS A 390 -0.30 -24.40 -5.23
C LYS A 390 0.82 -24.52 -6.27
N THR A 391 1.83 -23.65 -6.22
CA THR A 391 2.88 -23.57 -7.25
C THR A 391 4.15 -24.35 -6.90
N HIS A 392 4.43 -24.60 -5.62
CA HIS A 392 5.60 -25.36 -5.19
C HIS A 392 5.28 -26.84 -5.01
N THR A 393 6.22 -27.70 -5.40
CA THR A 393 6.15 -29.13 -5.08
C THR A 393 6.33 -29.33 -3.56
N PRO A 394 5.48 -30.12 -2.88
CA PRO A 394 5.62 -30.40 -1.46
C PRO A 394 7.00 -30.97 -1.11
N LYS A 395 7.68 -30.36 -0.14
CA LYS A 395 9.05 -30.73 0.27
C LYS A 395 9.11 -31.65 1.49
N SER A 396 8.02 -31.74 2.26
CA SER A 396 7.89 -32.57 3.46
C SER A 396 6.41 -32.75 3.81
N GLU A 397 6.11 -33.54 4.85
CA GLU A 397 4.75 -33.72 5.39
C GLU A 397 4.11 -32.42 5.92
N GLN A 398 4.90 -31.35 6.10
CA GLN A 398 4.40 -30.03 6.51
C GLN A 398 3.95 -29.17 5.32
N TRP A 399 4.11 -29.64 4.07
CA TRP A 399 3.72 -28.90 2.87
C TRP A 399 2.39 -29.39 2.30
N PHE A 400 1.48 -28.45 2.00
CA PHE A 400 0.16 -28.72 1.46
C PHE A 400 -0.07 -27.92 0.17
N THR A 401 -0.80 -28.51 -0.77
CA THR A 401 -1.22 -27.85 -2.01
C THR A 401 -2.55 -27.09 -1.89
N SER A 402 -3.22 -27.20 -0.74
CA SER A 402 -4.47 -26.51 -0.44
C SER A 402 -4.50 -26.00 0.99
N LEU A 403 -5.15 -24.84 1.18
CA LEU A 403 -5.37 -24.27 2.51
C LEU A 403 -6.23 -25.20 3.38
N GLN A 404 -7.24 -25.85 2.79
CA GLN A 404 -8.08 -26.83 3.48
C GLN A 404 -7.29 -28.06 4.00
N GLY A 405 -6.27 -28.50 3.25
CA GLY A 405 -5.39 -29.59 3.68
C GLY A 405 -4.61 -29.22 4.93
N ALA A 406 -4.00 -28.03 4.96
CA ALA A 406 -3.28 -27.54 6.13
C ALA A 406 -4.20 -27.32 7.35
N LEU A 407 -5.42 -26.81 7.12
CA LEU A 407 -6.40 -26.63 8.20
C LEU A 407 -6.84 -27.96 8.82
N LYS A 408 -7.02 -29.01 8.01
CA LYS A 408 -7.31 -30.36 8.53
C LYS A 408 -6.18 -30.84 9.45
N GLU A 409 -4.93 -30.63 9.06
CA GLU A 409 -3.79 -31.03 9.89
C GLU A 409 -3.67 -30.19 11.16
N TRP A 410 -3.92 -28.89 11.09
CA TRP A 410 -4.01 -28.01 12.26
C TRP A 410 -5.06 -28.51 13.27
N VAL A 411 -6.23 -28.96 12.80
CA VAL A 411 -7.25 -29.58 13.65
C VAL A 411 -6.73 -30.88 14.29
N ASN A 412 -6.09 -31.75 13.51
CA ASN A 412 -5.53 -33.02 14.00
C ASN A 412 -4.44 -32.83 15.06
N ARG A 413 -3.65 -31.74 14.98
CA ARG A 413 -2.51 -31.46 15.86
C ARG A 413 -2.86 -30.58 17.06
N GLY A 414 -4.15 -30.45 17.39
CA GLY A 414 -4.60 -29.83 18.63
C GLY A 414 -4.94 -28.34 18.54
N LYS A 415 -5.09 -27.80 17.33
CA LYS A 415 -5.58 -26.43 17.04
C LYS A 415 -4.70 -25.29 17.54
N LEU A 416 -3.39 -25.53 17.57
CA LEU A 416 -2.35 -24.52 17.83
C LEU A 416 -1.29 -24.60 16.72
N GLY A 417 -0.97 -23.47 16.07
CA GLY A 417 0.16 -23.41 15.12
C GLY A 417 0.00 -22.35 14.04
N VAL A 418 0.95 -22.36 13.10
CA VAL A 418 1.07 -21.38 12.01
C VAL A 418 0.84 -22.06 10.67
N ILE A 419 -0.05 -21.51 9.84
CA ILE A 419 -0.19 -21.86 8.43
C ILE A 419 0.40 -20.72 7.61
N ARG A 420 1.51 -20.99 6.92
CA ARG A 420 2.22 -20.01 6.09
C ARG A 420 1.99 -20.28 4.60
N ILE A 421 1.37 -19.34 3.91
CA ILE A 421 1.13 -19.42 2.46
C ILE A 421 2.35 -18.87 1.73
N MET A 422 2.94 -19.67 0.84
CA MET A 422 4.26 -19.43 0.24
C MET A 422 4.19 -18.91 -1.21
N ASP A 423 3.01 -18.70 -1.76
CA ASP A 423 2.81 -18.19 -3.13
C ASP A 423 1.68 -17.14 -3.20
N ASN A 424 1.40 -16.65 -4.41
CA ASN A 424 0.44 -15.58 -4.69
C ASN A 424 -0.86 -16.09 -5.31
N SER A 425 -1.15 -17.39 -5.17
CA SER A 425 -2.31 -18.02 -5.79
C SER A 425 -3.61 -17.59 -5.11
N THR A 426 -4.71 -17.79 -5.81
CA THR A 426 -6.06 -17.65 -5.25
C THR A 426 -6.52 -18.98 -4.65
N TYR A 427 -6.95 -18.93 -3.38
CA TYR A 427 -7.46 -20.07 -2.63
C TYR A 427 -8.99 -19.97 -2.49
N TYR A 428 -9.69 -20.67 -3.35
CA TYR A 428 -11.13 -20.94 -3.21
C TYR A 428 -11.32 -22.07 -2.21
N THR A 429 -11.77 -21.77 -1.00
CA THR A 429 -11.97 -22.78 0.04
C THR A 429 -13.13 -22.40 0.95
N PRO A 430 -13.96 -23.36 1.41
CA PRO A 430 -14.80 -23.10 2.56
C PRO A 430 -13.89 -22.80 3.75
N LEU A 431 -14.22 -21.78 4.54
CA LEU A 431 -13.36 -21.37 5.64
C LEU A 431 -14.21 -21.11 6.88
N GLN A 432 -14.51 -22.21 7.57
CA GLN A 432 -15.24 -22.25 8.83
C GLN A 432 -14.29 -22.69 9.93
N LEU A 433 -13.96 -21.78 10.84
CA LEU A 433 -12.99 -21.98 11.91
C LEU A 433 -13.73 -22.02 13.25
N SER A 434 -13.50 -23.07 14.05
CA SER A 434 -14.17 -23.22 15.34
C SER A 434 -13.27 -23.83 16.41
N ASN A 435 -13.53 -23.48 17.68
CA ASN A 435 -12.78 -23.94 18.86
C ASN A 435 -11.27 -23.64 18.74
N LEU A 436 -10.92 -22.41 18.37
CA LEU A 436 -9.53 -21.98 18.20
C LEU A 436 -8.81 -21.93 19.55
N LYS A 437 -7.62 -22.54 19.64
CA LYS A 437 -6.68 -22.33 20.76
C LYS A 437 -5.62 -21.29 20.42
N GLY A 438 -5.25 -21.22 19.13
CA GLY A 438 -4.44 -20.17 18.55
C GLY A 438 -4.06 -20.53 17.12
N LEU A 439 -4.56 -19.78 16.14
CA LEU A 439 -4.27 -20.00 14.73
C LEU A 439 -3.68 -18.74 14.13
N VAL A 440 -2.51 -18.89 13.50
CA VAL A 440 -1.95 -17.88 12.62
C VAL A 440 -2.09 -18.35 11.18
N ILE A 441 -2.71 -17.55 10.32
CA ILE A 441 -2.65 -17.72 8.87
C ILE A 441 -1.90 -16.51 8.33
N GLU A 442 -0.71 -16.75 7.77
CA GLU A 442 0.14 -15.67 7.30
C GLU A 442 0.68 -15.94 5.88
N ALA A 443 0.84 -14.88 5.10
CA ALA A 443 1.60 -14.94 3.86
C ALA A 443 3.10 -14.85 4.15
N ALA A 444 3.89 -15.60 3.39
CA ALA A 444 5.34 -15.47 3.39
C ALA A 444 5.79 -14.05 3.01
N ASP A 445 7.01 -13.68 3.41
CA ASP A 445 7.60 -12.38 3.08
C ASP A 445 7.56 -12.12 1.56
N GLY A 446 7.02 -10.96 1.15
CA GLY A 446 6.85 -10.61 -0.27
C GLY A 446 5.73 -11.35 -1.02
N ALA A 447 5.04 -12.32 -0.41
CA ALA A 447 3.88 -12.98 -1.02
C ALA A 447 2.58 -12.22 -0.74
N CYS A 448 1.60 -12.29 -1.64
CA CYS A 448 0.29 -11.62 -1.56
C CYS A 448 -0.84 -12.58 -2.00
N PRO A 449 -1.06 -13.71 -1.30
CA PRO A 449 -2.11 -14.67 -1.64
C PRO A 449 -3.50 -14.06 -1.46
N SER A 450 -4.45 -14.51 -2.28
CA SER A 450 -5.86 -14.18 -2.10
C SER A 450 -6.68 -15.36 -1.60
N ILE A 451 -7.59 -15.10 -0.66
CA ILE A 451 -8.53 -16.07 -0.11
C ILE A 451 -9.93 -15.66 -0.52
N HIS A 452 -10.64 -16.60 -1.14
CA HIS A 452 -11.99 -16.43 -1.63
C HIS A 452 -12.85 -17.50 -0.96
N PRO A 453 -13.52 -17.19 0.16
CA PRO A 453 -14.42 -18.13 0.80
C PRO A 453 -15.54 -18.53 -0.17
N VAL A 454 -15.77 -19.84 -0.33
CA VAL A 454 -16.78 -20.35 -1.27
C VAL A 454 -18.19 -19.83 -0.94
N ASP A 455 -18.48 -19.64 0.35
CA ASP A 455 -19.75 -19.12 0.85
C ASP A 455 -19.81 -17.57 0.91
N GLY A 456 -18.81 -16.89 0.33
CA GLY A 456 -18.66 -15.42 0.40
C GLY A 456 -18.22 -14.89 1.77
N LYS A 457 -18.10 -15.75 2.79
CA LYS A 457 -17.64 -15.39 4.13
C LYS A 457 -16.67 -16.39 4.78
N LEU A 458 -15.71 -15.85 5.53
CA LEU A 458 -14.89 -16.53 6.52
C LEU A 458 -15.69 -16.56 7.84
N THR A 459 -16.21 -17.72 8.23
CA THR A 459 -16.93 -17.84 9.51
C THR A 459 -15.98 -18.28 10.62
N VAL A 460 -15.92 -17.51 11.71
CA VAL A 460 -15.08 -17.80 12.88
C VAL A 460 -15.95 -17.90 14.13
N VAL A 461 -16.03 -19.09 14.69
CA VAL A 461 -16.80 -19.39 15.90
C VAL A 461 -15.84 -19.46 17.10
N GLY A 462 -15.86 -18.40 17.90
CA GLY A 462 -15.19 -18.30 19.20
C GLY A 462 -16.04 -18.93 20.30
N ALA A 463 -15.42 -19.72 21.18
CA ALA A 463 -16.12 -20.53 22.17
C ALA A 463 -15.64 -20.34 23.62
N ALA A 464 -14.45 -19.78 23.84
CA ALA A 464 -13.87 -19.59 25.17
C ALA A 464 -13.02 -18.31 25.24
N ALA A 465 -12.87 -17.75 26.45
CA ALA A 465 -11.90 -16.69 26.71
C ALA A 465 -10.49 -17.18 26.30
N GLY A 466 -9.84 -16.48 25.37
CA GLY A 466 -8.51 -16.82 24.86
C GLY A 466 -8.45 -17.45 23.46
N SER A 467 -9.57 -17.67 22.76
CA SER A 467 -9.51 -18.03 21.33
C SER A 467 -8.86 -16.90 20.53
N THR A 468 -7.77 -17.19 19.80
CA THR A 468 -7.07 -16.21 18.95
C THR A 468 -7.03 -16.64 17.48
N LEU A 469 -7.19 -15.65 16.60
CA LEU A 469 -6.97 -15.77 15.17
C LEU A 469 -6.11 -14.58 14.70
N ASP A 470 -4.95 -14.88 14.16
CA ASP A 470 -4.03 -13.91 13.58
C ASP A 470 -4.01 -14.11 12.06
N LEU A 471 -4.40 -13.07 11.31
CA LEU A 471 -4.30 -13.03 9.85
C LEU A 471 -3.24 -12.00 9.46
N ASN A 472 -2.23 -12.42 8.69
CA ASN A 472 -1.14 -11.53 8.28
C ASN A 472 -0.82 -11.61 6.78
N GLY A 473 -0.86 -10.49 6.06
CA GLY A 473 -0.39 -10.44 4.66
C GLY A 473 -1.39 -10.99 3.63
N LEU A 474 -2.70 -10.99 3.93
CA LEU A 474 -3.72 -11.68 3.12
C LEU A 474 -4.64 -10.70 2.38
N LEU A 475 -4.97 -11.02 1.13
CA LEU A 475 -6.08 -10.42 0.40
C LEU A 475 -7.33 -11.30 0.57
N ILE A 476 -8.44 -10.76 1.07
CA ILE A 476 -9.66 -11.53 1.34
C ILE A 476 -10.82 -10.92 0.55
N LYS A 477 -11.37 -11.70 -0.39
CA LYS A 477 -12.60 -11.36 -1.11
C LYS A 477 -13.79 -11.98 -0.38
N GLY A 478 -14.52 -11.18 0.39
CA GLY A 478 -15.65 -11.64 1.20
C GLY A 478 -15.62 -11.09 2.62
N ALA A 479 -16.66 -11.42 3.39
CA ALA A 479 -16.80 -10.96 4.77
C ALA A 479 -16.06 -11.86 5.77
N ILE A 480 -15.62 -11.31 6.89
CA ILE A 480 -15.25 -12.06 8.09
C ILE A 480 -16.44 -12.03 9.05
N ALA A 481 -17.11 -13.17 9.19
CA ALA A 481 -18.25 -13.34 10.08
C ALA A 481 -17.80 -13.97 11.41
N ILE A 482 -17.96 -13.23 12.50
CA ILE A 482 -17.55 -13.63 13.84
C ILE A 482 -18.77 -14.08 14.63
N GLN A 483 -18.65 -15.20 15.33
CA GLN A 483 -19.64 -15.70 16.26
C GLN A 483 -18.99 -15.96 17.63
N GLY A 484 -19.42 -15.25 18.67
CA GLY A 484 -18.87 -15.39 20.03
C GLY A 484 -17.58 -14.59 20.31
N ASN A 485 -16.92 -14.91 21.43
CA ASN A 485 -15.72 -14.24 21.93
C ASN A 485 -14.46 -14.69 21.17
N LEU A 486 -13.66 -13.72 20.68
CA LEU A 486 -12.47 -13.96 19.87
C LEU A 486 -11.48 -12.81 20.06
N ARG A 487 -10.17 -13.09 20.04
CA ARG A 487 -9.14 -12.07 19.72
C ARG A 487 -8.75 -12.22 18.26
N LEU A 488 -9.22 -11.31 17.42
CA LEU A 488 -8.92 -11.28 15.99
C LEU A 488 -7.90 -10.18 15.70
N ASN A 489 -6.75 -10.56 15.16
CA ASN A 489 -5.71 -9.62 14.73
C ASN A 489 -5.58 -9.68 13.21
N LEU A 490 -5.73 -8.54 12.55
CA LEU A 490 -5.46 -8.34 11.13
C LEU A 490 -4.22 -7.45 11.01
N THR A 491 -3.16 -7.95 10.38
CA THR A 491 -1.93 -7.19 10.15
C THR A 491 -1.55 -7.29 8.66
N HIS A 492 -1.32 -6.18 7.96
CA HIS A 492 -1.04 -6.22 6.50
C HIS A 492 -2.11 -6.98 5.70
N CYS A 493 -3.40 -6.79 6.01
CA CYS A 493 -4.49 -7.46 5.31
C CYS A 493 -5.30 -6.48 4.46
N THR A 494 -5.85 -6.94 3.35
CA THR A 494 -6.92 -6.23 2.64
C THR A 494 -8.18 -7.09 2.67
N VAL A 495 -9.24 -6.60 3.29
CA VAL A 495 -10.52 -7.33 3.41
C VAL A 495 -11.60 -6.50 2.75
N MET A 496 -12.11 -7.02 1.63
CA MET A 496 -13.16 -6.37 0.84
C MET A 496 -14.31 -7.36 0.63
N ALA A 497 -15.44 -7.08 1.28
CA ALA A 497 -16.68 -7.79 1.03
C ALA A 497 -17.36 -7.35 -0.28
N GLU A 498 -18.42 -8.06 -0.66
CA GLU A 498 -19.27 -7.66 -1.78
C GLU A 498 -19.97 -6.33 -1.51
N GLU A 499 -20.40 -5.66 -2.58
CA GLU A 499 -21.07 -4.37 -2.49
C GLU A 499 -22.27 -4.41 -1.53
N GLY A 500 -22.30 -3.47 -0.59
CA GLY A 500 -23.37 -3.37 0.41
C GLY A 500 -23.23 -4.29 1.62
N GLN A 501 -22.24 -5.19 1.66
CA GLN A 501 -21.93 -6.03 2.82
C GLN A 501 -20.82 -5.40 3.69
N ALA A 502 -20.78 -5.81 4.96
CA ALA A 502 -19.68 -5.46 5.85
C ALA A 502 -18.50 -6.42 5.63
N SER A 503 -17.28 -5.88 5.66
CA SER A 503 -16.06 -6.68 5.56
C SER A 503 -15.77 -7.43 6.85
N ILE A 504 -16.19 -6.90 8.00
CA ILE A 504 -16.17 -7.62 9.27
C ILE A 504 -17.53 -7.43 9.93
N VAL A 505 -18.17 -8.54 10.29
CA VAL A 505 -19.49 -8.57 10.91
C VAL A 505 -19.52 -9.55 12.07
N VAL A 506 -20.15 -9.16 13.16
CA VAL A 506 -20.53 -10.09 14.23
C VAL A 506 -21.96 -10.53 13.98
N GLU A 507 -22.18 -11.82 13.73
CA GLU A 507 -23.52 -12.34 13.42
C GLU A 507 -24.27 -12.70 14.70
N GLU A 508 -23.67 -13.50 15.59
CA GLU A 508 -24.34 -14.06 16.77
C GLU A 508 -23.36 -14.33 17.93
N GLY A 509 -23.89 -14.56 19.14
CA GLY A 509 -23.12 -15.05 20.29
C GLY A 509 -22.71 -14.00 21.32
N GLN A 510 -22.19 -14.49 22.46
CA GLN A 510 -21.66 -13.66 23.54
C GLN A 510 -20.36 -13.00 23.10
N THR A 511 -20.28 -11.69 23.21
CA THR A 511 -19.21 -10.87 22.61
C THR A 511 -18.48 -9.99 23.61
N ALA A 512 -18.77 -10.14 24.91
CA ALA A 512 -18.18 -9.32 25.97
C ALA A 512 -16.64 -9.31 26.00
N ASP A 513 -15.98 -10.37 25.52
CA ASP A 513 -14.51 -10.48 25.46
C ASP A 513 -13.96 -10.38 24.01
N LEU A 514 -14.81 -10.01 23.04
CA LEU A 514 -14.40 -9.86 21.64
C LEU A 514 -13.44 -8.67 21.49
N GLN A 515 -12.22 -8.95 21.03
CA GLN A 515 -11.18 -7.96 20.75
C GLN A 515 -10.80 -8.02 19.27
N LEU A 516 -10.88 -6.87 18.59
CA LEU A 516 -10.45 -6.73 17.20
C LEU A 516 -9.30 -5.74 17.10
N MET A 517 -8.19 -6.17 16.51
CA MET A 517 -7.01 -5.35 16.22
C MET A 517 -6.77 -5.32 14.71
N ILE A 518 -6.71 -4.12 14.14
CA ILE A 518 -6.45 -3.90 12.71
C ILE A 518 -5.20 -3.03 12.58
N ARG A 519 -4.14 -3.54 11.92
CA ARG A 519 -2.86 -2.83 11.75
C ARG A 519 -2.36 -2.92 10.31
N HIS A 520 -1.82 -1.83 9.78
CA HIS A 520 -1.29 -1.78 8.40
C HIS A 520 -2.25 -2.38 7.35
N SER A 521 -3.56 -2.21 7.54
CA SER A 521 -4.57 -2.94 6.78
C SER A 521 -5.56 -2.00 6.09
N ILE A 522 -6.19 -2.50 5.02
CA ILE A 522 -7.29 -1.83 4.33
C ILE A 522 -8.52 -2.69 4.49
N VAL A 523 -9.51 -2.21 5.22
CA VAL A 523 -10.71 -3.00 5.56
C VAL A 523 -11.95 -2.22 5.16
N GLY A 524 -12.91 -2.88 4.54
CA GLY A 524 -14.21 -2.28 4.26
C GLY A 524 -15.06 -2.10 5.54
N PRO A 525 -16.40 -2.02 5.44
CA PRO A 525 -17.23 -1.61 6.57
C PRO A 525 -17.18 -2.61 7.74
N LEU A 526 -17.15 -2.10 8.97
CA LEU A 526 -17.17 -2.86 10.22
C LEU A 526 -18.56 -2.80 10.86
N ARG A 527 -19.13 -3.95 11.21
CA ARG A 527 -20.40 -4.08 11.92
C ARG A 527 -20.21 -4.91 13.18
N LEU A 528 -19.97 -4.21 14.29
CA LEU A 528 -19.58 -4.78 15.57
C LEU A 528 -20.51 -4.24 16.67
N PRO A 529 -20.97 -5.06 17.62
CA PRO A 529 -21.92 -4.59 18.62
C PRO A 529 -21.22 -3.86 19.77
N ALA A 530 -21.95 -2.94 20.43
CA ALA A 530 -21.46 -2.13 21.55
C ALA A 530 -20.83 -2.95 22.68
N GLN A 531 -21.38 -4.13 22.99
CA GLN A 531 -20.88 -4.98 24.07
C GLN A 531 -19.53 -5.65 23.78
N SER A 532 -18.92 -5.45 22.61
CA SER A 532 -17.59 -6.02 22.33
C SER A 532 -16.53 -5.33 23.20
N ALA A 533 -15.51 -6.07 23.64
CA ALA A 533 -14.51 -5.55 24.58
C ALA A 533 -13.77 -4.32 24.04
N ASN A 534 -13.24 -4.39 22.81
CA ASN A 534 -12.50 -3.28 22.20
C ASN A 534 -12.29 -3.48 20.69
N LEU A 535 -12.31 -2.37 19.95
CA LEU A 535 -11.79 -2.24 18.58
C LEU A 535 -10.55 -1.35 18.58
N THR A 536 -9.40 -1.86 18.16
CA THR A 536 -8.18 -1.06 17.97
C THR A 536 -7.77 -1.03 16.51
N ILE A 537 -7.56 0.16 15.96
CA ILE A 537 -7.15 0.37 14.56
C ILE A 537 -5.91 1.26 14.52
N GLN A 538 -4.85 0.79 13.88
CA GLN A 538 -3.58 1.50 13.80
C GLN A 538 -3.01 1.48 12.39
N ASP A 539 -2.46 2.59 11.90
CA ASP A 539 -1.75 2.63 10.61
C ASP A 539 -2.60 2.05 9.46
N SER A 540 -3.90 2.34 9.43
CA SER A 540 -4.86 1.59 8.59
C SER A 540 -5.90 2.48 7.93
N ILE A 541 -6.55 1.95 6.88
CA ILE A 541 -7.69 2.57 6.22
C ILE A 541 -8.94 1.73 6.49
N ILE A 542 -10.00 2.37 6.99
CA ILE A 542 -11.33 1.77 7.07
C ILE A 542 -12.24 2.48 6.08
N ASP A 543 -12.86 1.71 5.18
CA ASP A 543 -13.72 2.24 4.13
C ASP A 543 -15.17 1.75 4.27
N GLY A 544 -16.07 2.67 4.56
CA GLY A 544 -17.50 2.48 4.67
C GLY A 544 -18.23 2.33 3.34
N ALA A 545 -17.53 2.44 2.20
CA ALA A 545 -18.08 2.36 0.85
C ALA A 545 -19.27 3.31 0.65
N GLY A 546 -19.09 4.57 1.09
CA GLY A 546 -20.13 5.62 1.04
C GLY A 546 -21.23 5.50 2.09
N LYS A 547 -21.08 4.62 3.10
CA LYS A 547 -22.01 4.45 4.23
C LYS A 547 -21.27 4.56 5.56
N PHE A 548 -21.75 3.87 6.60
CA PHE A 548 -21.02 3.74 7.86
C PHE A 548 -19.75 2.91 7.68
N ALA A 549 -18.62 3.49 8.04
CA ALA A 549 -17.35 2.79 8.17
C ALA A 549 -17.38 1.86 9.38
N ILE A 550 -17.85 2.37 10.53
CA ILE A 550 -17.90 1.64 11.80
C ILE A 550 -19.26 1.89 12.43
N ALA A 551 -20.01 0.83 12.70
CA ALA A 551 -21.30 0.89 13.37
C ALA A 551 -21.67 -0.46 14.00
N SER A 552 -22.79 -0.49 14.72
CA SER A 552 -23.45 -1.74 15.11
C SER A 552 -24.12 -2.43 13.93
N VAL A 553 -24.43 -3.71 14.09
CA VAL A 553 -25.33 -4.45 13.18
C VAL A 553 -26.76 -3.94 13.32
N ALA A 554 -27.16 -3.58 14.53
CA ALA A 554 -28.49 -3.06 14.81
C ALA A 554 -28.61 -1.58 14.39
N ASN A 555 -29.71 -1.24 13.70
CA ASN A 555 -30.00 0.15 13.34
C ASN A 555 -30.10 1.03 14.59
N ASN A 556 -29.59 2.26 14.49
CA ASN A 556 -29.56 3.25 15.59
C ASN A 556 -28.85 2.75 16.87
N SER A 557 -27.94 1.79 16.74
CA SER A 557 -27.10 1.31 17.83
C SER A 557 -25.63 1.65 17.54
N TYR A 558 -24.82 1.68 18.60
CA TYR A 558 -23.42 2.06 18.55
C TYR A 558 -22.50 0.84 18.45
N GLY A 559 -21.38 1.01 17.75
CA GLY A 559 -20.28 0.06 17.76
C GLY A 559 -19.54 0.01 19.11
N PRO A 560 -18.51 -0.82 19.25
CA PRO A 560 -17.79 -1.02 20.51
C PRO A 560 -16.91 0.18 20.90
N PRO A 561 -16.41 0.22 22.15
CA PRO A 561 -15.31 1.09 22.53
C PRO A 561 -14.15 0.96 21.55
N THR A 562 -13.64 2.10 21.07
CA THR A 562 -12.71 2.14 19.95
C THR A 562 -11.47 2.98 20.26
N THR A 563 -10.30 2.45 19.92
CA THR A 563 -9.01 3.15 19.90
C THR A 563 -8.48 3.25 18.48
N MET A 564 -8.05 4.44 18.07
CA MET A 564 -7.52 4.71 16.73
C MET A 564 -6.20 5.49 16.79
N ALA A 565 -5.21 5.10 16.00
CA ALA A 565 -3.96 5.86 15.86
C ALA A 565 -3.43 5.80 14.43
N ARG A 566 -3.19 6.97 13.81
CA ARG A 566 -2.72 7.07 12.41
C ARG A 566 -3.63 6.28 11.46
N THR A 567 -4.92 6.62 11.49
CA THR A 567 -5.97 5.90 10.74
C THR A 567 -6.75 6.87 9.87
N THR A 568 -7.10 6.44 8.66
CA THR A 568 -8.04 7.19 7.79
C THR A 568 -9.36 6.44 7.71
N VAL A 569 -10.47 7.11 7.99
CA VAL A 569 -11.81 6.54 7.98
C VAL A 569 -12.67 7.22 6.92
N PHE A 570 -13.05 6.46 5.89
CA PHE A 570 -14.00 6.86 4.87
C PHE A 570 -15.39 6.41 5.27
N GLY A 571 -16.33 7.34 5.50
CA GLY A 571 -17.68 6.99 5.96
C GLY A 571 -17.96 7.33 7.42
N GLN A 572 -19.24 7.28 7.79
CA GLN A 572 -19.73 7.66 9.11
C GLN A 572 -19.26 6.68 10.19
N VAL A 573 -19.05 7.19 11.41
CA VAL A 573 -18.66 6.39 12.57
C VAL A 573 -19.70 6.54 13.67
N ALA A 574 -20.22 5.42 14.16
CA ALA A 574 -21.11 5.36 15.32
C ALA A 574 -20.56 4.34 16.32
N VAL A 575 -20.01 4.80 17.44
CA VAL A 575 -19.38 3.95 18.47
C VAL A 575 -19.81 4.36 19.87
N GLN A 576 -19.76 3.42 20.80
CA GLN A 576 -20.17 3.66 22.17
C GLN A 576 -19.20 4.63 22.86
N GLU A 577 -17.91 4.44 22.65
CA GLU A 577 -16.84 5.22 23.25
C GLU A 577 -15.68 5.34 22.27
N ILE A 578 -15.03 6.51 22.24
CA ILE A 578 -13.69 6.64 21.67
C ILE A 578 -12.73 6.77 22.84
N ILE A 579 -12.03 5.69 23.16
CA ILE A 579 -11.05 5.65 24.26
C ILE A 579 -9.93 6.65 23.96
N LEU A 580 -9.38 6.56 22.75
CA LEU A 580 -8.44 7.52 22.19
C LEU A 580 -8.48 7.47 20.66
N ALA A 581 -8.56 8.62 20.00
CA ALA A 581 -8.23 8.77 18.59
C ALA A 581 -7.08 9.77 18.44
N SER A 582 -5.95 9.32 17.88
CA SER A 582 -4.73 10.10 17.70
C SER A 582 -4.33 10.11 16.23
N GLU A 583 -3.94 11.26 15.67
CA GLU A 583 -3.49 11.38 14.27
C GLU A 583 -4.48 10.75 13.26
N THR A 584 -5.78 10.82 13.52
CA THR A 584 -6.82 10.14 12.75
C THR A 584 -7.57 11.12 11.85
N ILE A 585 -7.92 10.71 10.64
CA ILE A 585 -8.77 11.48 9.73
C ILE A 585 -10.13 10.82 9.65
N PHE A 586 -11.18 11.52 10.08
CA PHE A 586 -12.56 11.17 9.79
C PHE A 586 -13.07 12.01 8.63
N THR A 587 -13.59 11.38 7.59
CA THR A 587 -14.12 12.13 6.44
C THR A 587 -15.60 12.50 6.59
N ASP A 588 -16.34 11.74 7.39
CA ASP A 588 -17.75 11.96 7.69
C ASP A 588 -18.02 12.04 9.20
N THR A 589 -19.27 12.35 9.55
CA THR A 589 -19.72 12.54 10.93
C THR A 589 -19.36 11.37 11.85
N VAL A 590 -18.82 11.73 13.01
CA VAL A 590 -18.53 10.81 14.13
C VAL A 590 -19.56 11.03 15.23
N THR A 591 -20.26 9.96 15.63
CA THR A 591 -21.22 9.98 16.74
C THR A 591 -20.75 9.01 17.82
N VAL A 592 -20.50 9.54 19.01
CA VAL A 592 -20.07 8.79 20.20
C VAL A 592 -21.16 8.88 21.26
N GLU A 593 -21.59 7.74 21.79
CA GLU A 593 -22.59 7.68 22.85
C GLU A 593 -22.08 8.31 24.16
N GLN A 594 -20.93 7.83 24.64
CA GLN A 594 -20.31 8.24 25.89
C GLN A 594 -19.25 9.31 25.65
N ARG A 595 -19.67 10.58 25.62
CA ARG A 595 -18.79 11.73 25.34
C ARG A 595 -18.00 12.25 26.55
N GLN A 596 -18.29 11.73 27.74
CA GLN A 596 -17.68 12.18 29.00
C GLN A 596 -16.33 11.50 29.29
N VAL A 597 -15.97 10.47 28.51
CA VAL A 597 -14.79 9.63 28.70
C VAL A 597 -14.01 9.58 27.37
N GLY A 598 -12.69 9.41 27.47
CA GLY A 598 -11.79 9.35 26.33
C GLY A 598 -11.51 10.71 25.70
N GLY A 599 -10.96 10.71 24.49
CA GLY A 599 -10.58 11.93 23.80
C GLY A 599 -10.09 11.73 22.37
N ILE A 600 -10.09 12.82 21.61
CA ILE A 600 -9.54 12.88 20.26
C ILE A 600 -8.43 13.93 20.26
N ARG A 601 -7.27 13.60 19.69
CA ARG A 601 -6.13 14.53 19.62
C ARG A 601 -5.43 14.49 18.27
N PHE A 602 -4.84 15.61 17.87
CA PHE A 602 -4.04 15.72 16.64
C PHE A 602 -4.74 15.16 15.39
N SER A 603 -6.06 15.26 15.34
CA SER A 603 -6.90 14.55 14.37
C SER A 603 -7.79 15.52 13.62
N TYR A 604 -8.28 15.11 12.46
CA TYR A 604 -9.29 15.85 11.73
C TYR A 604 -10.68 15.24 12.01
N VAL A 605 -11.58 16.06 12.56
CA VAL A 605 -12.95 15.68 12.89
C VAL A 605 -13.93 16.64 12.21
N PRO A 606 -14.79 16.17 11.29
CA PRO A 606 -15.76 17.02 10.61
C PRO A 606 -16.70 17.75 11.57
N SER A 607 -17.06 18.99 11.22
CA SER A 607 -18.06 19.77 11.94
C SER A 607 -19.40 19.03 12.01
N GLY A 608 -20.13 19.19 13.12
CA GLY A 608 -21.38 18.46 13.38
C GLY A 608 -21.20 17.09 14.03
N SER A 609 -19.96 16.60 14.16
CA SER A 609 -19.66 15.37 14.90
C SER A 609 -19.90 15.53 16.41
N GLN A 610 -20.46 14.49 17.04
CA GLN A 610 -20.73 14.41 18.47
C GLN A 610 -19.69 13.51 19.12
N THR A 611 -18.60 14.09 19.62
CA THR A 611 -17.42 13.37 20.10
C THR A 611 -17.11 13.70 21.56
N PRO A 612 -16.20 12.96 22.23
CA PRO A 612 -15.56 13.44 23.45
C PRO A 612 -14.67 14.66 23.19
N ASN A 613 -13.99 15.12 24.25
CA ASN A 613 -13.08 16.27 24.19
C ASN A 613 -12.04 16.13 23.08
N ARG A 614 -11.79 17.25 22.41
CA ARG A 614 -10.83 17.36 21.31
C ARG A 614 -9.65 18.21 21.76
N TYR A 615 -8.44 17.77 21.43
CA TYR A 615 -7.20 18.45 21.77
C TYR A 615 -6.35 18.64 20.52
N GLN A 616 -6.11 19.90 20.12
CA GLN A 616 -5.33 20.23 18.92
C GLN A 616 -5.84 19.52 17.66
N CYS A 617 -7.16 19.40 17.54
CA CYS A 617 -7.81 18.82 16.37
C CYS A 617 -8.08 19.89 15.31
N GLN A 618 -8.17 19.45 14.06
CA GLN A 618 -8.70 20.26 12.96
C GLN A 618 -10.17 19.90 12.71
N PRO A 619 -11.02 20.87 12.32
CA PRO A 619 -10.70 22.28 12.08
C PRO A 619 -10.73 23.16 13.35
N ASP A 620 -10.92 22.59 14.54
CA ASP A 620 -11.10 23.35 15.79
C ASP A 620 -9.95 24.35 16.04
N LEU A 621 -8.70 23.90 15.93
CA LEU A 621 -7.51 24.74 16.12
C LEU A 621 -7.42 25.89 15.10
N PHE A 622 -7.78 25.62 13.84
CA PHE A 622 -7.85 26.65 12.80
C PHE A 622 -8.92 27.70 13.14
N LEU A 623 -10.10 27.27 13.60
CA LEU A 623 -11.18 28.18 14.01
C LEU A 623 -10.81 29.01 15.24
N GLU A 624 -10.08 28.44 16.21
CA GLU A 624 -9.58 29.18 17.37
C GLU A 624 -8.64 30.32 16.95
N GLN A 625 -7.70 30.04 16.07
CA GLN A 625 -6.75 31.03 15.55
C GLN A 625 -7.47 32.14 14.78
N GLU A 626 -8.48 31.78 13.98
CA GLU A 626 -9.22 32.74 13.18
C GLU A 626 -10.20 33.57 14.02
N ALA A 627 -10.83 32.99 15.04
CA ALA A 627 -11.63 33.71 16.01
C ALA A 627 -10.79 34.81 16.70
N GLN A 628 -9.58 34.47 17.15
CA GLN A 628 -8.65 35.43 17.72
C GLN A 628 -8.26 36.53 16.73
N ARG A 629 -8.00 36.17 15.46
CA ARG A 629 -7.68 37.14 14.39
C ARG A 629 -8.83 38.13 14.15
N LEU A 630 -10.07 37.69 14.31
CA LEU A 630 -11.29 38.50 14.21
C LEU A 630 -11.64 39.25 15.51
N GLY A 631 -10.79 39.15 16.55
CA GLY A 631 -10.99 39.82 17.84
C GLY A 631 -12.08 39.18 18.70
N ARG A 632 -12.33 37.87 18.55
CA ARG A 632 -13.22 37.07 19.39
C ARG A 632 -12.45 36.35 20.49
N ASN A 633 -13.10 36.06 21.61
CA ASN A 633 -12.49 35.34 22.72
C ASN A 633 -12.60 33.82 22.60
N SER A 634 -13.59 33.31 21.86
CA SER A 634 -13.79 31.89 21.62
C SER A 634 -14.47 31.60 20.28
N ILE A 635 -14.43 30.34 19.86
CA ILE A 635 -15.12 29.85 18.64
C ILE A 635 -16.64 30.08 18.73
N ASP A 636 -17.23 30.06 19.94
CA ASP A 636 -18.67 30.23 20.16
C ASP A 636 -19.18 31.63 19.80
N GLU A 637 -18.29 32.63 19.74
CA GLU A 637 -18.62 33.99 19.31
C GLU A 637 -18.65 34.15 17.77
N LEU A 638 -18.30 33.10 17.01
CA LEU A 638 -18.44 33.06 15.56
C LEU A 638 -19.87 32.70 15.16
N THR A 639 -20.45 33.46 14.24
CA THR A 639 -21.76 33.16 13.66
C THR A 639 -21.71 31.90 12.78
N ALA A 640 -22.85 31.24 12.59
CA ALA A 640 -22.94 30.08 11.70
C ALA A 640 -22.49 30.39 10.25
N ALA A 641 -22.73 31.62 9.78
CA ALA A 641 -22.30 32.07 8.46
C ALA A 641 -20.78 32.27 8.37
N GLU A 642 -20.16 32.86 9.40
CA GLU A 642 -18.70 32.99 9.51
C GLU A 642 -18.05 31.60 9.53
N ASN A 643 -18.52 30.69 10.39
CA ASN A 643 -18.01 29.31 10.47
C ASN A 643 -18.09 28.58 9.13
N THR A 644 -19.22 28.67 8.43
CA THR A 644 -19.38 28.04 7.11
C THR A 644 -18.37 28.58 6.09
N THR A 645 -18.15 29.90 6.11
CA THR A 645 -17.19 30.57 5.22
C THR A 645 -15.76 30.17 5.53
N LEU A 646 -15.37 30.18 6.81
CA LEU A 646 -14.02 29.84 7.25
C LEU A 646 -13.66 28.38 6.98
N LEU A 647 -14.62 27.47 7.14
CA LEU A 647 -14.42 26.04 6.89
C LEU A 647 -14.40 25.67 5.40
N THR A 648 -14.68 26.63 4.52
CA THR A 648 -14.55 26.42 3.07
C THR A 648 -13.09 26.05 2.76
N ASN A 649 -12.88 24.90 2.12
CA ASN A 649 -11.57 24.32 1.82
C ASN A 649 -10.72 23.93 3.05
N GLN A 650 -11.31 23.76 4.25
CA GLN A 650 -10.58 23.27 5.43
C GLN A 650 -10.72 21.75 5.66
N GLN A 651 -11.00 21.01 4.58
CA GLN A 651 -11.27 19.56 4.63
C GLN A 651 -10.10 18.78 4.01
N PRO A 652 -9.87 17.50 4.39
CA PRO A 652 -8.87 16.67 3.75
C PRO A 652 -9.21 16.42 2.28
N VAL A 653 -8.23 16.56 1.39
CA VAL A 653 -8.40 16.34 -0.05
C VAL A 653 -7.52 15.17 -0.47
N PHE A 654 -8.14 14.11 -0.97
CA PHE A 654 -7.45 12.88 -1.33
C PHE A 654 -7.19 12.80 -2.84
N THR A 655 -6.07 12.18 -3.24
CA THR A 655 -5.74 11.93 -4.64
C THR A 655 -6.84 11.10 -5.31
N THR A 656 -7.36 10.10 -4.62
CA THR A 656 -8.53 9.32 -5.03
C THR A 656 -9.14 8.60 -3.82
N LEU A 657 -10.47 8.43 -3.86
CA LEU A 657 -11.24 7.66 -2.90
C LEU A 657 -11.63 6.27 -3.43
N ASN A 658 -11.27 5.97 -4.68
CA ASN A 658 -11.62 4.70 -5.31
C ASN A 658 -10.51 3.68 -5.03
N TYR A 659 -10.83 2.64 -4.27
CA TYR A 659 -9.93 1.50 -4.10
C TYR A 659 -9.57 0.89 -5.46
N GLY A 660 -8.32 0.42 -5.62
CA GLY A 660 -7.75 -0.02 -6.88
C GLY A 660 -7.01 1.08 -7.65
N GLN A 661 -7.21 2.36 -7.29
CA GLN A 661 -6.42 3.44 -7.86
C GLN A 661 -5.14 3.71 -7.02
N PRO A 662 -3.98 4.03 -7.63
CA PRO A 662 -2.68 4.06 -6.94
C PRO A 662 -2.55 5.05 -5.77
N GLY A 663 -3.25 6.18 -5.85
CA GLY A 663 -3.28 7.22 -4.80
C GLY A 663 -4.37 7.01 -3.74
N TYR A 664 -4.94 5.80 -3.62
CA TYR A 664 -6.10 5.56 -2.77
C TYR A 664 -5.84 5.95 -1.31
N GLY A 665 -6.61 6.94 -0.84
CA GLY A 665 -6.54 7.52 0.50
C GLY A 665 -5.30 8.37 0.78
N GLN A 666 -4.44 8.61 -0.22
CA GLN A 666 -3.28 9.51 -0.09
C GLN A 666 -3.76 10.97 -0.12
N LEU A 667 -3.28 11.81 0.80
CA LEU A 667 -3.56 13.24 0.78
C LEU A 667 -2.85 13.93 -0.40
N THR A 668 -3.55 14.88 -1.02
CA THR A 668 -3.00 15.80 -2.00
C THR A 668 -2.26 16.94 -1.30
N PHE A 669 -1.39 17.64 -2.05
CA PHE A 669 -0.72 18.85 -1.53
C PHE A 669 -1.66 20.04 -1.34
N ASP A 670 -2.85 20.00 -1.96
CA ASP A 670 -3.90 21.01 -1.83
C ASP A 670 -4.69 20.87 -0.50
N THR A 671 -4.48 19.77 0.22
CA THR A 671 -5.00 19.62 1.59
C THR A 671 -4.46 20.73 2.49
N PRO A 672 -5.29 21.34 3.36
CA PRO A 672 -4.85 22.35 4.32
C PRO A 672 -3.61 21.97 5.11
N GLU A 673 -2.72 22.94 5.31
CA GLU A 673 -1.47 22.75 6.06
C GLU A 673 -1.74 22.19 7.45
N GLY A 674 -2.78 22.67 8.14
CA GLY A 674 -3.15 22.18 9.47
C GLY A 674 -3.47 20.69 9.54
N ILE A 675 -3.85 20.04 8.43
CA ILE A 675 -4.05 18.58 8.35
C ILE A 675 -2.75 17.90 7.89
N ARG A 676 -2.05 18.52 6.95
CA ARG A 676 -0.79 17.99 6.40
C ARG A 676 0.36 18.00 7.40
N THR A 677 0.33 18.85 8.43
CA THR A 677 1.40 18.94 9.46
C THR A 677 0.85 18.85 10.87
N GLY A 678 -0.43 18.48 11.04
CA GLY A 678 -1.13 18.57 12.33
C GLY A 678 -1.02 17.36 13.23
N ALA A 679 -0.27 16.32 12.83
CA ALA A 679 0.02 15.21 13.73
C ALA A 679 0.98 15.63 14.86
N GLU A 680 1.03 14.86 15.96
CA GLU A 680 1.89 15.14 17.12
C GLU A 680 3.38 15.28 16.74
N ASN A 681 3.83 14.50 15.75
CA ASN A 681 5.20 14.53 15.22
C ASN A 681 5.41 15.56 14.08
N GLY A 682 4.43 16.42 13.80
CA GLY A 682 4.45 17.38 12.69
C GLY A 682 4.27 16.76 11.29
N SER A 683 4.01 15.46 11.19
CA SER A 683 3.65 14.80 9.92
C SER A 683 2.16 15.03 9.58
N GLU A 684 1.72 14.45 8.47
CA GLU A 684 0.32 14.45 8.08
C GLU A 684 -0.51 13.52 8.95
N MET A 685 -1.78 13.86 9.19
CA MET A 685 -2.72 12.97 9.87
C MET A 685 -3.09 11.76 8.97
N GLY A 686 -3.63 10.70 9.58
CA GLY A 686 -4.20 9.55 8.88
C GLY A 686 -3.22 8.40 8.64
N ALA A 687 -3.64 7.45 7.81
CA ALA A 687 -2.94 6.18 7.55
C ALA A 687 -1.51 6.35 6.99
N PHE A 688 -1.24 7.48 6.33
CA PHE A 688 0.04 7.77 5.69
C PHE A 688 0.99 8.61 6.56
N ASN A 689 0.62 8.89 7.82
CA ASN A 689 1.49 9.58 8.79
C ASN A 689 2.94 9.04 8.85
N PRO A 690 3.19 7.71 8.82
CA PRO A 690 4.54 7.17 8.85
C PRO A 690 5.42 7.55 7.65
N LEU A 691 4.83 8.02 6.54
CA LEU A 691 5.58 8.46 5.36
C LEU A 691 6.30 9.79 5.57
N VAL A 692 5.90 10.59 6.57
CA VAL A 692 6.55 11.85 6.95
C VAL A 692 6.69 12.82 5.77
N GLN A 693 5.60 12.94 4.99
CA GLN A 693 5.58 13.73 3.74
C GLN A 693 5.98 15.20 3.94
N PRO A 694 5.54 15.91 5.01
CA PRO A 694 5.98 17.29 5.24
C PRO A 694 7.49 17.41 5.43
N GLN A 695 8.09 16.47 6.18
CA GLN A 695 9.53 16.43 6.42
C GLN A 695 10.28 16.16 5.11
N ARG A 696 9.79 15.22 4.27
CA ARG A 696 10.35 14.99 2.92
C ARG A 696 10.27 16.26 2.05
N GLN A 697 9.18 17.00 2.11
CA GLN A 697 9.05 18.26 1.37
C GLN A 697 9.98 19.36 1.90
N ALA A 698 10.18 19.45 3.21
CA ALA A 698 11.13 20.38 3.81
C ALA A 698 12.57 20.05 3.37
N ASN A 699 12.96 18.78 3.41
CA ASN A 699 14.26 18.31 2.93
C ASN A 699 14.47 18.59 1.45
N LEU A 700 13.44 18.37 0.62
CA LEU A 700 13.46 18.72 -0.80
C LEU A 700 13.77 20.21 -1.00
N LYS A 701 13.06 21.08 -0.30
CA LYS A 701 13.26 22.53 -0.40
C LYS A 701 14.68 22.94 0.00
N ALA A 702 15.20 22.37 1.09
CA ALA A 702 16.57 22.61 1.54
C ALA A 702 17.60 22.14 0.49
N ALA A 703 17.44 20.93 -0.04
CA ALA A 703 18.30 20.38 -1.08
C ALA A 703 18.28 21.20 -2.38
N LEU A 704 17.11 21.63 -2.84
CA LEU A 704 17.01 22.48 -4.03
C LEU A 704 17.71 23.83 -3.81
N ASN A 705 17.55 24.44 -2.63
CA ASN A 705 18.25 25.68 -2.30
C ASN A 705 19.79 25.49 -2.27
N GLU A 706 20.27 24.36 -1.75
CA GLU A 706 21.71 24.09 -1.67
C GLU A 706 22.30 23.73 -3.03
N TYR A 707 21.64 22.93 -3.88
CA TYR A 707 22.28 22.30 -5.04
C TYR A 707 21.85 22.85 -6.40
N LEU A 708 20.80 23.68 -6.48
CA LEU A 708 20.39 24.34 -7.73
C LEU A 708 21.43 25.37 -8.18
N ARG A 709 21.59 25.55 -9.50
CA ARG A 709 22.48 26.60 -10.04
C ARG A 709 21.84 27.97 -9.83
N PHE A 710 22.69 28.97 -9.56
CA PHE A 710 22.26 30.36 -9.50
C PHE A 710 21.59 30.79 -10.81
N GLY A 711 20.48 31.53 -10.71
CA GLY A 711 19.73 32.05 -11.85
C GLY A 711 18.71 31.10 -12.47
N LEU A 712 18.64 29.84 -12.00
CA LEU A 712 17.58 28.90 -12.42
C LEU A 712 16.34 29.04 -11.55
N GLN A 713 15.16 28.85 -12.16
CA GLN A 713 13.87 28.77 -11.49
C GLN A 713 13.45 27.30 -11.44
N VAL A 714 12.99 26.83 -10.28
CA VAL A 714 12.60 25.43 -10.08
C VAL A 714 11.10 25.30 -9.86
N GLY A 715 10.51 24.29 -10.50
CA GLY A 715 9.12 23.91 -10.36
C GLY A 715 9.06 22.44 -9.99
N VAL A 716 8.35 22.14 -8.91
CA VAL A 716 8.22 20.78 -8.40
C VAL A 716 6.88 20.20 -8.85
N PHE A 717 6.92 18.98 -9.37
CA PHE A 717 5.79 18.23 -9.89
C PHE A 717 5.70 16.89 -9.17
N TYR A 718 4.57 16.63 -8.53
CA TYR A 718 4.33 15.35 -7.90
C TYR A 718 3.54 14.47 -8.87
N VAL A 719 4.13 13.34 -9.25
CA VAL A 719 3.49 12.33 -10.09
C VAL A 719 2.73 11.38 -9.17
N THR A 720 1.43 11.30 -9.39
CA THR A 720 0.45 10.54 -8.60
C THR A 720 -0.50 9.77 -9.49
#